data_AF-A0A9Y2NFK8-F1
#
_entry.id   AF-A0A9Y2NFK8-F1
#
_cell.length_a   1.000
_cell.length_b   1.000
_cell.length_c   1.000
_cell.angle_alpha   90.00
_cell.angle_beta   90.00
_cell.angle_gamma   90.00
#
_symmetry.space_group_name_H-M   'P 1'
#
loop_
_entity.id
_entity.type
_entity.pdbx_description
1 polymer ?
#
loop_
_entity_poly.entity_id
_entity_poly.type
_entity_poly.pdbx_seq_one_letter_code
_entity_poly.pdbx_strand_id
1 'polypeptide(L)'
;MTIARLKWADTAATDLHLMPGLSSPELVRLLRVDDLTDATLTQDQPLPADAKVTFKPQLKTGVDHGIEVTAAGEVTVKTLALRGHSFLLGVSLDQDPAITTRIRIHVHEKVSSLWLTPARLTVRQGSAQARFSVLGLFDQVLDGTVVVSEGVIGDITNWSPFRAPNANELTYVHLARTTTAALTWSATGGPITVDARTGVLTAPVESGPDTKVTATAAGLHADGTAVCGPSWSTHVRLAHLGGPGVKQVDTVPNILFLPDGFQDTDADKAQYNRLVGIVKDRLESRPHTRPYAALTGRVNYWRGWVPSPDAGVTVLDELDPSPAPGELPATAVPLPLPSATRPAAGWSLADVVNAIGLPNPADYPAGTTVESKIVFLQNVYDDLITEDLLRPRFAEWVALNDRLLLNERDTAFHMAFSERPSADVNLLEHLISPNPRRISDNDFNKFLDALRGPDDDVLPAGLWSTGKDRNRVVVLCRSSRYGGLASRRKVSDDSTGLTVGVSLAARPFHRVRLNDGGNGFDLKPDDIPTDVFYGVWLTVAHELGHSFGLGDEYGGKTAAPTPLKIRQVRATPNVQDRASLSADGTPAGAIDTSKIKWAEWPRIAKAGVLKNGMTAPAVGPFTVDLVDVKASRLRTDDIVMFRRRPLATAGPPSSICKIIAADPAANTVTVEPLFGATIAIFPAGSILLAYVRKPDPDFKANKFGGLLTLADPDVLQRITDTQNPLNANPMKGEADPPNDDHGRACGNVKLPVPTFATNFPHRAAPRPPGFSYWTIGLYENGSEHNCGIYRPTGTCVMNRQFFVEPKTKSVKLADFCIICRYAFVDNADPTLHGAVEADFRERYGKRGAR
;
A
#
# COMPACT_ATOMS: atom_id res chain seq x y z
N MET A 1 7.94 24.22 -10.67
CA MET A 1 8.03 22.87 -10.08
C MET A 1 7.80 23.03 -8.58
N THR A 2 6.82 22.33 -8.00
CA THR A 2 6.59 22.39 -6.54
C THR A 2 6.81 20.99 -6.01
N ILE A 3 7.96 20.78 -5.37
CA ILE A 3 8.28 19.49 -4.77
C ILE A 3 7.33 19.29 -3.59
N ALA A 4 6.65 18.15 -3.59
CA ALA A 4 5.68 17.80 -2.54
C ALA A 4 6.25 16.85 -1.49
N ARG A 5 7.28 16.10 -1.86
CA ARG A 5 7.93 15.11 -1.00
C ARG A 5 9.38 14.92 -1.44
N LEU A 6 10.25 14.82 -0.46
CA LEU A 6 11.62 14.33 -0.61
C LEU A 6 11.66 12.91 -0.06
N LYS A 7 12.24 11.99 -0.81
CA LYS A 7 12.37 10.58 -0.43
C LYS A 7 13.68 10.01 -0.97
N TRP A 8 14.09 8.86 -0.45
CA TRP A 8 15.16 8.07 -1.04
C TRP A 8 14.60 7.22 -2.18
N ALA A 9 15.41 6.97 -3.21
CA ALA A 9 15.06 5.97 -4.22
C ALA A 9 14.83 4.60 -3.54
N ASP A 10 13.83 3.84 -4.00
CA ASP A 10 13.33 2.63 -3.32
C ASP A 10 14.42 1.59 -2.98
N THR A 11 15.50 1.52 -3.77
CA THR A 11 16.60 0.57 -3.57
C THR A 11 17.74 1.11 -2.71
N ALA A 12 17.65 2.37 -2.29
CA ALA A 12 18.70 3.12 -1.61
C ALA A 12 18.26 3.70 -0.25
N ALA A 13 17.00 3.47 0.14
CA ALA A 13 16.41 3.97 1.38
C ALA A 13 16.88 3.24 2.65
N THR A 14 17.89 2.37 2.57
CA THR A 14 18.30 1.52 3.70
C THR A 14 19.36 2.17 4.57
N ASP A 15 19.48 1.67 5.80
CA ASP A 15 20.59 2.01 6.71
C ASP A 15 21.96 1.81 6.02
N LEU A 16 22.88 2.71 6.33
CA LEU A 16 24.26 2.67 5.83
C LEU A 16 25.19 2.12 6.90
N HIS A 17 25.96 1.10 6.55
CA HIS A 17 27.00 0.55 7.41
C HIS A 17 28.37 1.00 6.89
N LEU A 18 29.13 1.74 7.69
CA LEU A 18 30.44 2.29 7.33
C LEU A 18 31.52 1.85 8.32
N MET A 19 32.77 1.85 7.86
CA MET A 19 33.97 1.56 8.64
C MET A 19 35.07 2.57 8.25
N PRO A 20 36.14 2.72 9.05
CA PRO A 20 37.26 3.57 8.68
C PRO A 20 37.79 3.26 7.28
N GLY A 21 37.96 4.31 6.47
CA GLY A 21 38.42 4.18 5.08
C GLY A 21 37.31 3.91 4.06
N LEU A 22 36.04 3.87 4.49
CA LEU A 22 34.88 3.86 3.60
C LEU A 22 34.17 5.22 3.57
N SER A 23 33.52 5.49 2.44
CA SER A 23 32.63 6.62 2.21
C SER A 23 31.26 6.12 1.78
N SER A 24 30.21 6.77 2.25
CA SER A 24 28.83 6.52 1.81
C SER A 24 28.65 6.89 0.32
N PRO A 25 27.49 6.59 -0.27
CA PRO A 25 27.12 7.24 -1.53
C PRO A 25 27.12 8.78 -1.42
N GLU A 26 27.23 9.46 -2.57
CA GLU A 26 26.76 10.84 -2.73
C GLU A 26 25.23 10.86 -2.61
N LEU A 27 24.75 11.05 -1.38
CA LEU A 27 23.34 10.92 -1.03
C LEU A 27 22.42 11.82 -1.85
N VAL A 28 22.87 13.00 -2.29
CA VAL A 28 22.09 13.87 -3.16
C VAL A 28 21.63 13.18 -4.45
N ARG A 29 22.40 12.20 -4.96
CA ARG A 29 22.04 11.43 -6.17
C ARG A 29 21.01 10.34 -5.91
N LEU A 30 20.85 9.94 -4.66
CA LEU A 30 19.86 8.97 -4.22
C LEU A 30 18.54 9.62 -3.83
N LEU A 31 18.52 10.95 -3.67
CA LEU A 31 17.31 11.70 -3.43
C LEU A 31 16.39 11.67 -4.65
N ARG A 32 15.11 11.56 -4.36
CA ARG A 32 14.03 11.55 -5.30
C ARG A 32 12.96 12.51 -4.82
N VAL A 33 12.30 13.13 -5.78
CA VAL A 33 11.20 14.03 -5.51
C VAL A 33 9.93 13.51 -6.15
N ASP A 34 8.83 13.68 -5.44
CA ASP A 34 7.52 13.63 -6.06
C ASP A 34 7.13 15.08 -6.39
N ASP A 35 6.92 15.35 -7.69
CA ASP A 35 6.62 16.69 -8.20
C ASP A 35 5.13 16.89 -8.54
N LEU A 36 4.72 18.15 -8.45
CA LEU A 36 3.42 18.64 -8.88
C LEU A 36 3.62 19.60 -10.08
N THR A 37 3.58 19.08 -11.31
CA THR A 37 3.56 19.88 -12.55
C THR A 37 2.26 19.64 -13.33
N ASP A 38 1.57 20.72 -13.75
CA ASP A 38 0.42 20.70 -14.68
C ASP A 38 -0.53 19.51 -14.56
N ALA A 39 -0.99 19.26 -13.32
CA ALA A 39 -1.92 18.18 -12.94
C ALA A 39 -1.41 16.73 -13.04
N THR A 40 -0.16 16.48 -13.47
CA THR A 40 0.44 15.13 -13.47
C THR A 40 1.40 14.98 -12.29
N LEU A 41 1.37 13.82 -11.65
CA LEU A 41 2.38 13.45 -10.66
C LEU A 41 3.45 12.64 -11.37
N THR A 42 4.64 13.20 -11.51
CA THR A 42 5.79 12.40 -11.87
C THR A 42 6.43 11.91 -10.57
N GLN A 43 6.27 10.62 -10.29
CA GLN A 43 6.86 10.00 -9.11
C GLN A 43 8.33 9.73 -9.36
N ASP A 44 9.10 9.68 -8.26
CA ASP A 44 10.47 9.17 -8.28
C ASP A 44 11.38 9.92 -9.26
N GLN A 45 11.22 11.25 -9.34
CA GLN A 45 12.05 12.07 -10.22
C GLN A 45 13.40 12.36 -9.56
N PRO A 46 14.49 12.46 -10.36
CA PRO A 46 15.73 13.04 -9.88
C PRO A 46 15.48 14.43 -9.30
N LEU A 47 16.30 14.80 -8.33
CA LEU A 47 16.29 16.15 -7.78
C LEU A 47 16.59 17.19 -8.91
N PRO A 48 15.89 18.34 -8.96
CA PRO A 48 16.22 19.40 -9.92
C PRO A 48 17.66 19.86 -9.78
N ALA A 49 18.30 20.20 -10.90
CA ALA A 49 19.73 20.55 -10.92
C ALA A 49 20.08 21.80 -10.08
N ASP A 50 19.11 22.69 -9.85
CA ASP A 50 19.21 23.92 -9.08
C ASP A 50 18.74 23.78 -7.63
N ALA A 51 18.24 22.62 -7.23
CA ALA A 51 17.77 22.38 -5.87
C ALA A 51 18.94 22.42 -4.87
N LYS A 52 18.78 23.22 -3.81
CA LYS A 52 19.75 23.30 -2.72
C LYS A 52 19.36 22.34 -1.61
N VAL A 53 20.24 21.41 -1.30
CA VAL A 53 20.05 20.41 -0.24
C VAL A 53 21.12 20.59 0.82
N THR A 54 20.70 20.50 2.08
CA THR A 54 21.61 20.53 3.24
C THR A 54 21.60 19.18 3.93
N PHE A 55 22.78 18.68 4.26
CA PHE A 55 22.99 17.46 5.04
C PHE A 55 23.54 17.84 6.41
N LYS A 56 22.86 17.43 7.48
CA LYS A 56 23.25 17.75 8.86
C LYS A 56 23.29 16.49 9.71
N PRO A 57 24.48 16.04 10.17
CA PRO A 57 24.56 14.93 11.12
C PRO A 57 23.97 15.37 12.46
N GLN A 58 23.17 14.51 13.08
CA GLN A 58 22.66 14.70 14.44
C GLN A 58 23.75 14.32 15.46
N LEU A 59 24.81 15.12 15.49
CA LEU A 59 25.95 14.99 16.40
C LEU A 59 26.28 16.34 17.01
N LYS A 60 27.00 16.32 18.13
CA LYS A 60 27.37 17.54 18.86
C LYS A 60 28.30 18.39 18.01
N THR A 61 27.91 19.64 17.78
CA THR A 61 28.70 20.58 16.97
C THR A 61 29.99 20.98 17.69
N GLY A 62 31.08 21.14 16.95
CA GLY A 62 32.37 21.59 17.48
C GLY A 62 33.23 20.47 18.11
N VAL A 63 32.76 19.22 18.07
CA VAL A 63 33.53 18.03 18.46
C VAL A 63 33.93 17.27 17.19
N ASP A 64 35.18 16.83 17.13
CA ASP A 64 35.63 15.93 16.06
C ASP A 64 35.20 14.50 16.38
N HIS A 65 34.16 14.05 15.69
CA HIS A 65 33.62 12.70 15.80
C HIS A 65 34.28 11.71 14.83
N GLY A 66 35.36 12.10 14.15
CA GLY A 66 36.02 11.23 13.18
C GLY A 66 35.21 10.98 11.92
N ILE A 67 34.25 11.85 11.60
CA ILE A 67 33.46 11.80 10.37
C ILE A 67 33.58 13.09 9.57
N GLU A 68 33.43 13.00 8.26
CA GLU A 68 33.30 14.14 7.36
C GLU A 68 32.04 13.98 6.53
N VAL A 69 31.25 15.06 6.42
CA VAL A 69 30.04 15.12 5.58
C VAL A 69 30.26 16.19 4.52
N THR A 70 30.19 15.80 3.24
CA THR A 70 30.36 16.73 2.12
C THR A 70 29.04 17.43 1.77
N ALA A 71 29.10 18.45 0.90
CA ALA A 71 27.89 19.11 0.38
C ALA A 71 26.99 18.18 -0.45
N ALA A 72 27.54 17.11 -1.04
CA ALA A 72 26.78 16.09 -1.75
C ALA A 72 26.13 15.06 -0.80
N GLY A 73 26.37 15.20 0.51
CA GLY A 73 25.90 14.27 1.54
C GLY A 73 26.75 13.01 1.67
N GLU A 74 27.91 12.95 1.02
CA GLU A 74 28.85 11.84 1.22
C GLU A 74 29.41 11.90 2.65
N VAL A 75 29.33 10.77 3.37
CA VAL A 75 29.81 10.61 4.73
C VAL A 75 31.03 9.69 4.72
N THR A 76 32.17 10.20 5.17
CA THR A 76 33.43 9.45 5.27
C THR A 76 33.81 9.23 6.73
N VAL A 77 34.11 7.98 7.09
CA VAL A 77 34.61 7.63 8.43
C VAL A 77 36.14 7.69 8.43
N LYS A 78 36.70 8.65 9.17
CA LYS A 78 38.15 8.90 9.30
C LYS A 78 38.77 8.16 10.48
N THR A 79 38.07 8.09 11.61
CA THR A 79 38.54 7.46 12.85
C THR A 79 37.42 6.64 13.49
N LEU A 80 37.77 5.90 14.55
CA LEU A 80 36.84 5.06 15.32
C LEU A 80 36.18 5.81 16.51
N ALA A 81 36.14 7.14 16.49
CA ALA A 81 35.55 7.91 17.58
C ALA A 81 34.05 7.62 17.82
N LEU A 82 33.32 7.19 16.78
CA LEU A 82 31.93 6.74 16.85
C LEU A 82 31.78 5.21 16.74
N ARG A 83 32.83 4.43 17.01
CA ARG A 83 32.78 2.96 16.95
C ARG A 83 31.55 2.43 17.70
N GLY A 84 30.78 1.59 17.00
CA GLY A 84 29.61 0.91 17.54
C GLY A 84 28.45 1.83 17.89
N HIS A 85 28.43 3.03 17.31
CA HIS A 85 27.31 3.96 17.41
C HIS A 85 26.67 4.20 16.04
N SER A 86 25.41 4.63 16.07
CA SER A 86 24.68 5.06 14.89
C SER A 86 24.14 6.47 15.08
N PHE A 87 24.05 7.22 14.00
CA PHE A 87 23.46 8.56 14.03
C PHE A 87 22.55 8.79 12.83
N LEU A 88 21.65 9.76 12.97
CA LEU A 88 20.79 10.20 11.88
C LEU A 88 21.46 11.34 11.12
N LEU A 89 21.47 11.26 9.80
CA LEU A 89 21.80 12.37 8.93
C LEU A 89 20.48 13.00 8.45
N GLY A 90 20.19 14.20 8.94
CA GLY A 90 19.04 14.98 8.50
C GLY A 90 19.31 15.61 7.13
N VAL A 91 18.34 15.51 6.25
CA VAL A 91 18.39 16.06 4.89
C VAL A 91 17.26 17.06 4.72
N SER A 92 17.59 18.27 4.31
CA SER A 92 16.63 19.36 4.11
C SER A 92 16.76 19.94 2.71
N LEU A 93 15.65 20.03 2.00
CA LEU A 93 15.53 20.78 0.76
C LEU A 93 15.18 22.25 1.09
N ASP A 94 15.93 23.19 0.52
CA ASP A 94 15.72 24.64 0.66
C ASP A 94 14.48 25.08 -0.16
N GLN A 95 13.31 24.86 0.45
CA GLN A 95 12.00 25.26 -0.04
C GLN A 95 11.18 25.75 1.15
N ASP A 96 10.15 26.57 0.92
CA ASP A 96 9.17 26.97 1.94
C ASP A 96 7.81 26.28 1.70
N PRO A 97 7.32 25.43 2.62
CA PRO A 97 7.98 24.97 3.83
C PRO A 97 9.12 23.97 3.53
N ALA A 98 10.09 23.89 4.45
CA ALA A 98 11.22 22.97 4.30
C ALA A 98 10.73 21.52 4.26
N ILE A 99 11.20 20.77 3.26
CA ILE A 99 10.90 19.34 3.11
C ILE A 99 12.11 18.56 3.60
N THR A 100 11.89 17.61 4.50
CA THR A 100 12.97 16.86 5.14
C THR A 100 12.80 15.35 4.99
N THR A 101 13.92 14.66 4.99
CA THR A 101 14.04 13.19 5.14
C THR A 101 15.32 12.88 5.91
N ARG A 102 15.55 11.62 6.27
CA ARG A 102 16.69 11.19 7.09
C ARG A 102 17.22 9.85 6.58
N ILE A 103 18.50 9.61 6.83
CA ILE A 103 19.12 8.29 6.69
C ILE A 103 19.90 7.96 7.96
N ARG A 104 19.94 6.70 8.35
CA ARG A 104 20.72 6.23 9.50
C ARG A 104 22.07 5.73 9.01
N ILE A 105 23.11 6.09 9.76
CA ILE A 105 24.48 5.68 9.50
C ILE A 105 24.96 4.95 10.74
N HIS A 106 25.38 3.70 10.56
CA HIS A 106 26.05 2.87 11.55
C HIS A 106 27.55 2.91 11.29
N VAL A 107 28.34 3.14 12.35
CA VAL A 107 29.80 3.17 12.29
C VAL A 107 30.35 1.95 13.02
N HIS A 108 31.04 1.10 12.26
CA HIS A 108 31.58 -0.17 12.74
C HIS A 108 33.11 -0.14 12.76
N GLU A 109 33.72 -0.99 13.59
CA GLU A 109 35.16 -1.21 13.56
C GLU A 109 35.54 -2.15 12.42
N LYS A 110 34.82 -3.27 12.28
CA LYS A 110 35.13 -4.32 11.32
C LYS A 110 33.90 -5.12 10.90
N VAL A 111 33.98 -5.72 9.72
CA VAL A 111 33.13 -6.86 9.32
C VAL A 111 33.77 -8.12 9.90
N SER A 112 33.04 -8.83 10.76
CA SER A 112 33.45 -10.12 11.32
C SER A 112 33.14 -11.28 10.38
N SER A 113 32.01 -11.24 9.68
CA SER A 113 31.66 -12.21 8.62
C SER A 113 30.69 -11.61 7.60
N LEU A 114 30.58 -12.22 6.42
CA LEU A 114 29.56 -11.87 5.44
C LEU A 114 29.03 -13.11 4.72
N TRP A 115 27.79 -13.05 4.24
CA TRP A 115 27.14 -14.14 3.50
C TRP A 115 26.14 -13.63 2.46
N LEU A 116 25.88 -14.45 1.44
CA LEU A 116 24.85 -14.17 0.43
C LEU A 116 23.49 -14.70 0.88
N THR A 117 22.43 -13.96 0.57
CA THR A 117 21.07 -14.34 0.89
C THR A 117 20.08 -14.10 -0.25
N PRO A 118 19.20 -15.06 -0.61
CA PRO A 118 19.17 -16.44 -0.11
C PRO A 118 20.47 -17.19 -0.45
N ALA A 119 20.76 -18.33 0.21
CA ALA A 119 21.97 -19.11 -0.09
C ALA A 119 21.96 -19.71 -1.52
N ARG A 120 20.76 -19.94 -2.06
CA ARG A 120 20.50 -20.39 -3.43
C ARG A 120 19.49 -19.44 -4.07
N LEU A 121 19.71 -19.01 -5.31
CA LEU A 121 18.82 -18.10 -6.03
C LEU A 121 18.54 -18.58 -7.44
N THR A 122 17.27 -18.66 -7.81
CA THR A 122 16.85 -18.98 -9.17
C THR A 122 16.91 -17.72 -10.05
N VAL A 123 17.69 -17.77 -11.11
CA VAL A 123 17.84 -16.70 -12.11
C VAL A 123 17.16 -17.14 -13.39
N ARG A 124 16.00 -16.56 -13.68
CA ARG A 124 15.24 -16.87 -14.90
C ARG A 124 15.92 -16.29 -16.14
N GLN A 125 15.85 -17.04 -17.24
CA GLN A 125 16.43 -16.63 -18.51
C GLN A 125 15.93 -15.26 -18.94
N GLY A 126 16.86 -14.33 -19.19
CA GLY A 126 16.57 -12.97 -19.64
C GLY A 126 15.95 -12.03 -18.59
N SER A 127 16.00 -12.39 -17.31
CA SER A 127 15.62 -11.47 -16.21
C SER A 127 16.62 -10.32 -16.08
N ALA A 128 16.13 -9.12 -15.73
CA ALA A 128 16.91 -7.88 -15.82
C ALA A 128 17.52 -7.39 -14.50
N GLN A 129 17.17 -8.00 -13.34
CA GLN A 129 17.50 -7.43 -12.02
C GLN A 129 17.78 -8.45 -10.91
N ALA A 130 17.78 -9.76 -11.20
CA ALA A 130 18.05 -10.78 -10.20
C ALA A 130 19.47 -10.62 -9.63
N ARG A 131 19.61 -10.64 -8.30
CA ARG A 131 20.89 -10.61 -7.59
C ARG A 131 20.76 -11.22 -6.20
N PHE A 132 21.86 -11.52 -5.55
CA PHE A 132 21.89 -11.79 -4.11
C PHE A 132 21.87 -10.47 -3.32
N SER A 133 21.35 -10.53 -2.11
CA SER A 133 21.66 -9.52 -1.09
C SER A 133 22.86 -10.01 -0.28
N VAL A 134 23.61 -9.09 0.30
CA VAL A 134 24.76 -9.40 1.16
C VAL A 134 24.48 -8.90 2.56
N LEU A 135 24.50 -9.80 3.52
CA LEU A 135 24.44 -9.45 4.94
C LEU A 135 25.85 -9.55 5.54
N GLY A 136 26.18 -8.61 6.42
CA GLY A 136 27.42 -8.57 7.17
C GLY A 136 27.17 -8.63 8.67
N LEU A 137 27.95 -9.41 9.39
CA LEU A 137 28.03 -9.37 10.84
C LEU A 137 29.18 -8.45 11.24
N PHE A 138 28.88 -7.41 12.01
CA PHE A 138 29.83 -6.39 12.43
C PHE A 138 30.19 -6.53 13.90
N ASP A 139 31.42 -6.18 14.24
CA ASP A 139 31.89 -5.96 15.62
C ASP A 139 31.70 -7.15 16.59
N GLN A 140 31.46 -8.36 16.08
CA GLN A 140 31.43 -9.57 16.90
C GLN A 140 32.78 -9.76 17.58
N VAL A 141 32.73 -10.02 18.89
CA VAL A 141 33.91 -10.29 19.72
C VAL A 141 33.88 -11.75 20.16
N LEU A 142 34.98 -12.44 19.91
CA LEU A 142 35.19 -13.83 20.29
C LEU A 142 36.33 -13.93 21.32
N ASP A 143 36.15 -14.77 22.33
CA ASP A 143 37.24 -15.30 23.15
C ASP A 143 37.45 -16.77 22.77
N GLY A 144 38.43 -17.02 21.90
CA GLY A 144 38.57 -18.30 21.21
C GLY A 144 37.37 -18.58 20.31
N THR A 145 36.56 -19.58 20.66
CA THR A 145 35.31 -19.95 19.96
C THR A 145 34.06 -19.46 20.68
N VAL A 146 34.21 -18.79 21.83
CA VAL A 146 33.08 -18.32 22.64
C VAL A 146 32.73 -16.91 22.21
N VAL A 147 31.46 -16.69 21.86
CA VAL A 147 30.93 -15.36 21.57
C VAL A 147 30.83 -14.60 22.89
N VAL A 148 31.62 -13.54 23.04
CA VAL A 148 31.55 -12.63 24.20
C VAL A 148 30.75 -11.36 23.89
N SER A 149 30.56 -11.05 22.60
CA SER A 149 29.58 -10.08 22.12
C SER A 149 29.05 -10.51 20.75
N GLU A 150 27.72 -10.53 20.59
CA GLU A 150 27.03 -11.09 19.43
C GLU A 150 27.27 -10.31 18.13
N GLY A 151 27.63 -9.02 18.20
CA GLY A 151 27.79 -8.15 17.05
C GLY A 151 26.45 -7.65 16.47
N VAL A 152 26.49 -6.93 15.34
CA VAL A 152 25.29 -6.38 14.66
C VAL A 152 25.20 -6.95 13.25
N ILE A 153 24.02 -7.42 12.83
CA ILE A 153 23.79 -7.83 11.44
C ILE A 153 23.28 -6.63 10.65
N GLY A 154 23.94 -6.30 9.55
CA GLY A 154 23.57 -5.22 8.64
C GLY A 154 23.45 -5.68 7.18
N ASP A 155 22.63 -4.99 6.39
CA ASP A 155 22.56 -5.20 4.94
C ASP A 155 23.58 -4.30 4.24
N ILE A 156 24.57 -4.91 3.58
CA ILE A 156 25.63 -4.21 2.86
C ILE A 156 25.50 -4.34 1.34
N THR A 157 24.33 -4.72 0.83
CA THR A 157 24.10 -4.84 -0.62
C THR A 157 24.39 -3.52 -1.34
N ASN A 158 24.17 -2.38 -0.67
CA ASN A 158 24.47 -1.04 -1.17
C ASN A 158 25.98 -0.67 -1.18
N TRP A 159 26.88 -1.57 -0.78
CA TRP A 159 28.33 -1.45 -1.01
C TRP A 159 28.72 -1.72 -2.46
N SER A 160 27.74 -2.13 -3.26
CA SER A 160 27.82 -2.19 -4.70
C SER A 160 26.69 -1.36 -5.33
N PRO A 161 26.91 -0.75 -6.51
CA PRO A 161 25.86 -0.02 -7.21
C PRO A 161 24.66 -0.89 -7.58
N PHE A 162 23.45 -0.37 -7.38
CA PHE A 162 22.24 -1.09 -7.80
C PHE A 162 22.14 -1.23 -9.33
N ARG A 163 22.55 -0.22 -10.10
CA ARG A 163 22.62 -0.25 -11.57
C ARG A 163 24.02 0.17 -12.00
N ALA A 164 24.46 -0.19 -13.20
CA ALA A 164 25.79 0.21 -13.67
C ALA A 164 25.96 1.74 -13.58
N PRO A 165 26.85 2.27 -12.71
CA PRO A 165 27.03 3.71 -12.57
C PRO A 165 27.73 4.29 -13.79
N ASN A 166 27.39 5.54 -14.11
CA ASN A 166 28.21 6.37 -14.98
C ASN A 166 29.61 6.60 -14.36
N ALA A 167 30.59 7.05 -15.15
CA ALA A 167 32.01 7.12 -14.75
C ALA A 167 32.28 7.85 -13.41
N ASN A 168 31.40 8.74 -12.98
CA ASN A 168 31.51 9.51 -11.74
C ASN A 168 30.24 9.40 -10.85
N GLU A 169 29.43 8.35 -11.00
CA GLU A 169 28.22 8.15 -10.20
C GLU A 169 28.53 7.32 -8.95
N LEU A 170 28.56 7.98 -7.79
CA LEU A 170 28.81 7.38 -6.48
C LEU A 170 27.49 7.12 -5.74
N THR A 171 26.71 6.15 -6.22
CA THR A 171 25.41 5.77 -5.64
C THR A 171 25.49 4.54 -4.72
N TYR A 172 26.67 4.26 -4.18
CA TYR A 172 26.99 3.06 -3.39
C TYR A 172 28.11 3.39 -2.39
N VAL A 173 28.33 2.55 -1.38
CA VAL A 173 29.48 2.68 -0.47
C VAL A 173 30.76 2.30 -1.20
N HIS A 174 31.80 3.12 -1.07
CA HIS A 174 33.06 2.96 -1.79
C HIS A 174 34.27 3.21 -0.87
N LEU A 175 35.46 2.82 -1.35
CA LEU A 175 36.70 3.17 -0.65
C LEU A 175 36.89 4.68 -0.67
N ALA A 176 37.23 5.25 0.48
CA ALA A 176 37.32 6.68 0.67
C ALA A 176 38.28 7.33 -0.35
N ARG A 177 37.84 8.44 -0.94
CA ARG A 177 38.57 9.19 -1.98
C ARG A 177 38.82 8.42 -3.28
N THR A 178 38.05 7.36 -3.55
CA THR A 178 38.08 6.61 -4.81
C THR A 178 36.66 6.40 -5.35
N THR A 179 36.52 5.89 -6.58
CA THR A 179 35.24 5.41 -7.12
C THR A 179 35.12 3.88 -7.06
N THR A 180 35.94 3.22 -6.25
CA THR A 180 35.97 1.75 -6.17
C THR A 180 34.92 1.28 -5.17
N ALA A 181 33.93 0.53 -5.65
CA ALA A 181 32.90 -0.08 -4.82
C ALA A 181 33.52 -0.91 -3.68
N ALA A 182 32.95 -0.82 -2.49
CA ALA A 182 33.43 -1.58 -1.33
C ALA A 182 33.09 -3.08 -1.43
N LEU A 183 32.15 -3.43 -2.31
CA LEU A 183 31.72 -4.79 -2.63
C LEU A 183 31.90 -5.07 -4.12
N THR A 184 32.53 -6.20 -4.44
CA THR A 184 32.74 -6.67 -5.82
C THR A 184 32.23 -8.10 -5.99
N TRP A 185 31.94 -8.48 -7.23
CA TRP A 185 31.27 -9.73 -7.54
C TRP A 185 32.04 -10.57 -8.57
N SER A 186 31.95 -11.90 -8.46
CA SER A 186 32.46 -12.84 -9.46
C SER A 186 31.59 -14.10 -9.51
N ALA A 187 31.64 -14.83 -10.63
CA ALA A 187 30.89 -16.06 -10.83
C ALA A 187 31.75 -17.12 -11.53
N THR A 188 31.60 -18.38 -11.14
CA THR A 188 32.33 -19.53 -11.70
C THR A 188 31.46 -20.79 -11.76
N GLY A 189 31.86 -21.78 -12.57
CA GLY A 189 31.30 -23.14 -12.56
C GLY A 189 30.07 -23.40 -13.44
N GLY A 190 29.30 -22.37 -13.81
CA GLY A 190 28.07 -22.54 -14.62
C GLY A 190 27.82 -21.41 -15.63
N PRO A 191 26.65 -21.43 -16.31
CA PRO A 191 26.35 -20.53 -17.42
C PRO A 191 25.87 -19.14 -16.98
N ILE A 192 25.56 -18.93 -15.69
CA ILE A 192 25.12 -17.63 -15.20
C ILE A 192 26.33 -16.71 -15.08
N THR A 193 26.21 -15.51 -15.62
CA THR A 193 27.22 -14.46 -15.45
C THR A 193 26.76 -13.50 -14.36
N VAL A 194 27.72 -12.90 -13.64
CA VAL A 194 27.46 -11.79 -12.72
C VAL A 194 28.17 -10.54 -13.22
N ASP A 195 27.49 -9.41 -13.19
CA ASP A 195 28.14 -8.11 -13.38
C ASP A 195 29.02 -7.81 -12.17
N ALA A 196 30.33 -7.71 -12.39
CA ALA A 196 31.33 -7.61 -11.32
C ALA A 196 31.16 -6.37 -10.42
N ARG A 197 30.45 -5.35 -10.90
CA ARG A 197 30.21 -4.10 -10.18
C ARG A 197 28.89 -4.10 -9.43
N THR A 198 27.81 -4.63 -10.02
CA THR A 198 26.44 -4.46 -9.51
C THR A 198 25.88 -5.73 -8.87
N GLY A 199 26.50 -6.88 -9.11
CA GLY A 199 25.99 -8.17 -8.66
C GLY A 199 24.78 -8.68 -9.44
N VAL A 200 24.36 -7.98 -10.50
CA VAL A 200 23.25 -8.42 -11.35
C VAL A 200 23.64 -9.73 -12.05
N LEU A 201 22.77 -10.72 -11.91
CA LEU A 201 22.91 -12.04 -12.52
C LEU A 201 22.18 -12.08 -13.86
N THR A 202 22.77 -12.76 -14.82
CA THR A 202 22.15 -13.00 -16.13
C THR A 202 22.25 -14.48 -16.48
N ALA A 203 21.10 -15.11 -16.69
CA ALA A 203 21.01 -16.47 -17.19
C ALA A 203 20.76 -16.45 -18.70
N PRO A 204 21.69 -16.96 -19.54
CA PRO A 204 21.49 -17.04 -20.99
C PRO A 204 20.64 -18.25 -21.40
N VAL A 205 20.46 -19.22 -20.51
CA VAL A 205 19.77 -20.49 -20.73
C VAL A 205 18.73 -20.75 -19.62
N GLU A 206 17.75 -21.60 -19.90
CA GLU A 206 16.69 -21.95 -18.95
C GLU A 206 17.11 -22.99 -17.91
N SER A 207 18.15 -23.78 -18.21
CA SER A 207 18.70 -24.82 -17.34
C SER A 207 20.19 -24.99 -17.60
N GLY A 208 20.93 -25.47 -16.60
CA GLY A 208 22.37 -25.67 -16.66
C GLY A 208 22.94 -26.06 -15.30
N PRO A 209 24.25 -26.34 -15.21
CA PRO A 209 24.90 -26.57 -13.92
C PRO A 209 24.84 -25.33 -13.04
N ASP A 210 24.84 -25.56 -11.73
CA ASP A 210 24.85 -24.50 -10.73
C ASP A 210 26.06 -23.57 -10.90
N THR A 211 25.83 -22.27 -10.75
CA THR A 211 26.89 -21.26 -10.81
C THR A 211 27.21 -20.78 -9.40
N LYS A 212 28.47 -20.91 -9.00
CA LYS A 212 28.96 -20.32 -7.75
C LYS A 212 29.15 -18.82 -7.95
N VAL A 213 28.45 -18.01 -7.14
CA VAL A 213 28.59 -16.55 -7.12
C VAL A 213 29.31 -16.16 -5.83
N THR A 214 30.32 -15.32 -5.96
CA THR A 214 31.13 -14.84 -4.84
C THR A 214 31.05 -13.32 -4.75
N ALA A 215 30.75 -12.80 -3.56
CA ALA A 215 30.90 -11.39 -3.24
C ALA A 215 32.10 -11.17 -2.32
N THR A 216 32.85 -10.10 -2.54
CA THR A 216 34.06 -9.78 -1.78
C THR A 216 34.02 -8.35 -1.27
N ALA A 217 34.22 -8.20 0.04
CA ALA A 217 34.30 -6.90 0.74
C ALA A 217 35.21 -7.01 1.95
N ALA A 218 35.96 -5.94 2.26
CA ALA A 218 36.84 -5.86 3.44
C ALA A 218 37.81 -7.06 3.61
N GLY A 219 38.28 -7.65 2.50
CA GLY A 219 39.17 -8.82 2.53
C GLY A 219 38.49 -10.16 2.85
N LEU A 220 37.16 -10.15 3.04
CA LEU A 220 36.33 -11.32 3.25
C LEU A 220 35.56 -11.68 1.97
N HIS A 221 35.10 -12.92 1.88
CA HIS A 221 34.27 -13.39 0.77
C HIS A 221 33.05 -14.16 1.27
N ALA A 222 31.98 -14.13 0.48
CA ALA A 222 30.79 -14.93 0.65
C ALA A 222 30.40 -15.60 -0.64
N ASP A 223 29.95 -16.84 -0.52
CA ASP A 223 29.52 -17.65 -1.64
C ASP A 223 28.02 -17.92 -1.58
N GLY A 224 27.41 -18.03 -2.75
CA GLY A 224 26.02 -18.43 -2.95
C GLY A 224 25.87 -19.18 -4.27
N THR A 225 24.75 -19.86 -4.43
CA THR A 225 24.50 -20.72 -5.60
C THR A 225 23.42 -20.12 -6.48
N ALA A 226 23.75 -19.71 -7.69
CA ALA A 226 22.77 -19.28 -8.69
C ALA A 226 22.38 -20.44 -9.61
N VAL A 227 21.08 -20.61 -9.85
CA VAL A 227 20.55 -21.71 -10.68
C VAL A 227 19.69 -21.13 -11.80
N CYS A 228 19.79 -21.68 -13.01
CA CYS A 228 18.98 -21.23 -14.14
C CYS A 228 17.51 -21.61 -13.95
N GLY A 229 16.61 -20.72 -14.35
CA GLY A 229 15.18 -20.98 -14.44
C GLY A 229 14.57 -20.62 -15.80
N PRO A 230 13.38 -21.14 -16.12
CA PRO A 230 12.72 -20.86 -17.38
C PRO A 230 12.35 -19.38 -17.51
N SER A 231 12.34 -18.88 -18.75
CA SER A 231 12.10 -17.45 -19.00
C SER A 231 10.75 -17.00 -18.45
N TRP A 232 10.63 -15.72 -18.11
CA TRP A 232 9.33 -15.13 -17.73
C TRP A 232 8.29 -15.19 -18.85
N SER A 233 8.72 -15.34 -20.11
CA SER A 233 7.82 -15.56 -21.25
C SER A 233 7.35 -17.01 -21.40
N THR A 234 7.77 -17.93 -20.52
CA THR A 234 7.32 -19.32 -20.53
C THR A 234 5.83 -19.39 -20.22
N HIS A 235 5.06 -20.08 -21.07
CA HIS A 235 3.62 -20.16 -20.90
C HIS A 235 3.23 -20.82 -19.58
N VAL A 236 2.29 -20.19 -18.87
CA VAL A 236 1.61 -20.79 -17.72
C VAL A 236 0.13 -20.86 -18.02
N ARG A 237 -0.39 -22.09 -18.02
CA ARG A 237 -1.81 -22.38 -18.24
C ARG A 237 -2.60 -22.04 -16.99
N LEU A 238 -3.64 -21.23 -17.15
CA LEU A 238 -4.55 -20.86 -16.08
C LEU A 238 -5.67 -21.87 -15.91
N ALA A 239 -6.15 -22.05 -14.68
CA ALA A 239 -7.43 -22.69 -14.42
C ALA A 239 -8.51 -21.62 -14.23
N HIS A 240 -9.63 -21.77 -14.92
CA HIS A 240 -10.84 -20.98 -14.67
C HIS A 240 -11.55 -21.53 -13.43
N LEU A 241 -11.79 -20.67 -12.45
CA LEU A 241 -12.42 -21.04 -11.18
C LEU A 241 -13.92 -20.80 -11.15
N GLY A 242 -14.41 -19.93 -12.03
CA GLY A 242 -15.81 -19.56 -12.09
C GLY A 242 -16.02 -18.18 -12.70
N GLY A 243 -17.29 -17.88 -13.00
CA GLY A 243 -17.71 -16.67 -13.70
C GLY A 243 -18.19 -16.93 -15.13
N PRO A 244 -18.37 -15.87 -15.93
CA PRO A 244 -18.85 -15.92 -17.31
C PRO A 244 -18.05 -16.78 -18.29
N GLY A 245 -16.79 -17.07 -18.00
CA GLY A 245 -15.89 -17.88 -18.82
C GLY A 245 -15.01 -17.09 -19.79
N VAL A 246 -14.15 -17.81 -20.52
CA VAL A 246 -13.14 -17.27 -21.47
C VAL A 246 -13.78 -16.38 -22.53
N LYS A 247 -14.98 -16.72 -23.03
CA LYS A 247 -15.68 -15.96 -24.10
C LYS A 247 -16.08 -14.53 -23.70
N GLN A 248 -16.06 -14.22 -22.41
CA GLN A 248 -16.44 -12.90 -21.86
C GLN A 248 -15.24 -12.19 -21.21
N VAL A 249 -14.02 -12.70 -21.41
CA VAL A 249 -12.80 -12.11 -20.84
C VAL A 249 -12.64 -10.62 -21.17
N ASP A 250 -13.06 -10.18 -22.37
CA ASP A 250 -12.97 -8.78 -22.81
C ASP A 250 -14.06 -7.87 -22.22
N THR A 251 -15.15 -8.43 -21.71
CA THR A 251 -16.34 -7.66 -21.33
C THR A 251 -16.56 -7.62 -19.83
N VAL A 252 -16.04 -8.60 -19.08
CA VAL A 252 -16.19 -8.68 -17.62
C VAL A 252 -14.84 -8.54 -16.89
N PRO A 253 -14.82 -8.08 -15.63
CA PRO A 253 -13.61 -8.10 -14.82
C PRO A 253 -12.98 -9.50 -14.71
N ASN A 254 -11.65 -9.57 -14.72
CA ASN A 254 -10.90 -10.82 -14.54
C ASN A 254 -9.92 -10.69 -13.36
N ILE A 255 -10.17 -11.45 -12.30
CA ILE A 255 -9.28 -11.51 -11.12
C ILE A 255 -8.37 -12.72 -11.25
N LEU A 256 -7.07 -12.49 -11.22
CA LEU A 256 -6.04 -13.53 -11.29
C LEU A 256 -5.45 -13.80 -9.90
N PHE A 257 -5.41 -15.07 -9.50
CA PHE A 257 -4.66 -15.52 -8.33
C PHE A 257 -3.36 -16.22 -8.74
N LEU A 258 -2.28 -15.92 -8.02
CA LEU A 258 -0.96 -16.55 -8.16
C LEU A 258 -0.43 -17.01 -6.78
N PRO A 259 0.33 -18.10 -6.71
CA PRO A 259 0.97 -18.54 -5.46
C PRO A 259 2.37 -17.93 -5.29
N ASP A 260 2.74 -17.53 -4.07
CA ASP A 260 4.16 -17.33 -3.71
C ASP A 260 4.50 -18.02 -2.40
N GLY A 261 5.68 -18.66 -2.35
CA GLY A 261 6.13 -19.46 -1.23
C GLY A 261 5.53 -20.87 -1.13
N PHE A 262 4.79 -21.33 -2.13
CA PHE A 262 4.26 -22.70 -2.21
C PHE A 262 5.19 -23.58 -3.04
N GLN A 263 5.67 -24.69 -2.48
CA GLN A 263 6.66 -25.54 -3.12
C GLN A 263 6.06 -26.44 -4.21
N ASP A 264 6.92 -27.00 -5.07
CA ASP A 264 6.51 -27.94 -6.13
C ASP A 264 6.16 -29.33 -5.56
N THR A 265 5.10 -29.38 -4.77
CA THR A 265 4.52 -30.61 -4.24
C THR A 265 3.03 -30.65 -4.52
N ASP A 266 2.48 -31.85 -4.72
CA ASP A 266 1.04 -32.03 -4.91
C ASP A 266 0.24 -31.52 -3.70
N ALA A 267 0.80 -31.64 -2.49
CA ALA A 267 0.18 -31.15 -1.26
C ALA A 267 0.06 -29.62 -1.25
N ASP A 268 1.15 -28.90 -1.53
CA ASP A 268 1.14 -27.42 -1.59
C ASP A 268 0.22 -26.92 -2.70
N LYS A 269 0.26 -27.56 -3.88
CA LYS A 269 -0.62 -27.23 -5.01
C LYS A 269 -2.09 -27.45 -4.66
N ALA A 270 -2.43 -28.57 -4.04
CA ALA A 270 -3.80 -28.86 -3.61
C ALA A 270 -4.29 -27.85 -2.55
N GLN A 271 -3.43 -27.50 -1.58
CA GLN A 271 -3.79 -26.52 -0.56
C GLN A 271 -3.95 -25.11 -1.14
N TYR A 272 -3.03 -24.65 -2.00
CA TYR A 272 -3.17 -23.38 -2.71
C TYR A 272 -4.49 -23.33 -3.48
N ASN A 273 -4.77 -24.36 -4.28
CA ASN A 273 -5.99 -24.47 -5.06
C ASN A 273 -7.24 -24.37 -4.19
N ARG A 274 -7.22 -25.04 -3.03
CA ARG A 274 -8.31 -25.03 -2.06
C ARG A 274 -8.48 -23.65 -1.42
N LEU A 275 -7.41 -23.01 -0.96
CA LEU A 275 -7.46 -21.69 -0.33
C LEU A 275 -7.99 -20.63 -1.29
N VAL A 276 -7.54 -20.62 -2.54
CA VAL A 276 -8.08 -19.71 -3.57
C VAL A 276 -9.57 -19.95 -3.80
N GLY A 277 -10.00 -21.22 -3.87
CA GLY A 277 -11.41 -21.58 -3.95
C GLY A 277 -12.23 -21.00 -2.79
N ILE A 278 -11.73 -21.13 -1.56
CA ILE A 278 -12.40 -20.56 -0.38
C ILE A 278 -12.45 -19.03 -0.46
N VAL A 279 -11.34 -18.35 -0.79
CA VAL A 279 -11.34 -16.88 -0.94
C VAL A 279 -12.38 -16.44 -1.96
N LYS A 280 -12.39 -17.04 -3.16
CA LYS A 280 -13.39 -16.78 -4.20
C LYS A 280 -14.80 -16.95 -3.64
N ASP A 281 -15.10 -18.11 -3.05
CA ASP A 281 -16.43 -18.41 -2.55
C ASP A 281 -16.86 -17.46 -1.44
N ARG A 282 -15.92 -16.98 -0.60
CA ARG A 282 -16.19 -15.96 0.41
C ARG A 282 -16.45 -14.59 -0.19
N LEU A 283 -15.76 -14.21 -1.27
CA LEU A 283 -16.07 -12.99 -2.02
C LEU A 283 -17.48 -13.06 -2.62
N GLU A 284 -17.88 -14.19 -3.21
CA GLU A 284 -19.17 -14.35 -3.89
C GLU A 284 -20.37 -14.60 -2.95
N SER A 285 -20.15 -15.16 -1.75
CA SER A 285 -21.26 -15.58 -0.87
C SER A 285 -21.42 -14.77 0.41
N ARG A 286 -20.40 -14.05 0.89
CA ARG A 286 -20.48 -13.37 2.19
C ARG A 286 -21.11 -11.98 2.06
N PRO A 287 -22.07 -11.61 2.93
CA PRO A 287 -22.62 -10.25 2.94
C PRO A 287 -21.59 -9.15 3.21
N HIS A 288 -20.53 -9.45 3.96
CA HIS A 288 -19.46 -8.52 4.32
C HIS A 288 -18.59 -8.09 3.14
N THR A 289 -18.52 -8.93 2.09
CA THR A 289 -17.79 -8.67 0.85
C THR A 289 -18.68 -8.10 -0.25
N ARG A 290 -19.97 -7.83 -0.01
CA ARG A 290 -20.79 -7.10 -1.00
C ARG A 290 -20.08 -5.78 -1.34
N PRO A 291 -19.82 -5.48 -2.63
CA PRO A 291 -20.63 -5.94 -3.76
C PRO A 291 -20.10 -7.17 -4.52
N TYR A 292 -19.01 -7.83 -4.12
CA TYR A 292 -18.54 -9.04 -4.80
C TYR A 292 -19.65 -10.11 -4.90
N ALA A 293 -20.39 -10.32 -3.81
CA ALA A 293 -21.55 -11.21 -3.80
C ALA A 293 -22.69 -10.80 -4.76
N ALA A 294 -22.82 -9.51 -5.09
CA ALA A 294 -23.77 -9.05 -6.10
C ALA A 294 -23.25 -9.28 -7.54
N LEU A 295 -21.93 -9.43 -7.69
CA LEU A 295 -21.22 -9.64 -8.96
C LEU A 295 -21.01 -11.13 -9.29
N THR A 296 -21.60 -12.05 -8.51
CA THR A 296 -21.53 -13.50 -8.76
C THR A 296 -21.98 -13.81 -10.19
N GLY A 297 -21.12 -14.50 -10.95
CA GLY A 297 -21.37 -14.78 -12.36
C GLY A 297 -21.20 -13.58 -13.30
N ARG A 298 -20.62 -12.47 -12.84
CA ARG A 298 -20.29 -11.25 -13.62
C ARG A 298 -18.82 -10.86 -13.52
N VAL A 299 -18.01 -11.67 -12.83
CA VAL A 299 -16.56 -11.55 -12.71
C VAL A 299 -15.98 -12.93 -13.00
N ASN A 300 -14.89 -12.98 -13.76
CA ASN A 300 -14.12 -14.19 -13.93
C ASN A 300 -13.03 -14.29 -12.86
N TYR A 301 -12.87 -15.49 -12.31
CA TYR A 301 -11.80 -15.82 -11.39
C TYR A 301 -10.87 -16.84 -12.03
N TRP A 302 -9.58 -16.54 -12.01
CA TRP A 302 -8.52 -17.34 -12.60
C TRP A 302 -7.48 -17.68 -11.56
N ARG A 303 -6.81 -18.83 -11.71
CA ARG A 303 -5.59 -19.13 -10.95
C ARG A 303 -4.50 -19.68 -11.85
N GLY A 304 -3.26 -19.28 -11.59
CA GLY A 304 -2.06 -19.90 -12.15
C GLY A 304 -1.36 -20.79 -11.11
N TRP A 305 -0.49 -21.69 -11.55
CA TRP A 305 0.42 -22.43 -10.67
C TRP A 305 1.86 -22.17 -11.10
N VAL A 306 2.63 -21.56 -10.22
CA VAL A 306 4.07 -21.37 -10.37
C VAL A 306 4.71 -21.73 -9.03
N PRO A 307 5.35 -22.90 -8.91
CA PRO A 307 5.92 -23.31 -7.63
C PRO A 307 7.14 -22.47 -7.27
N SER A 308 7.33 -22.28 -5.97
CA SER A 308 8.49 -21.65 -5.36
C SER A 308 9.54 -22.71 -5.01
N PRO A 309 10.83 -22.44 -5.24
CA PRO A 309 11.91 -23.28 -4.71
C PRO A 309 11.86 -23.41 -3.18
N ASP A 310 11.73 -22.29 -2.48
CA ASP A 310 11.62 -22.23 -1.03
C ASP A 310 10.18 -22.08 -0.56
N ALA A 311 9.88 -22.67 0.60
CA ALA A 311 8.64 -22.41 1.32
C ALA A 311 8.73 -21.08 2.09
N GLY A 312 7.59 -20.40 2.22
CA GLY A 312 7.50 -19.12 2.93
C GLY A 312 7.69 -17.92 2.01
N VAL A 313 7.73 -16.71 2.57
CA VAL A 313 8.03 -15.48 1.81
C VAL A 313 9.14 -14.70 2.50
N THR A 314 9.81 -13.84 1.76
CA THR A 314 10.90 -13.04 2.30
C THR A 314 10.39 -12.05 3.36
N VAL A 315 11.20 -11.78 4.38
CA VAL A 315 10.94 -10.79 5.43
C VAL A 315 12.15 -9.87 5.48
N LEU A 316 11.94 -8.58 5.19
CA LEU A 316 13.06 -7.64 5.03
C LEU A 316 13.28 -6.76 6.25
N ASP A 317 12.25 -6.54 7.06
CA ASP A 317 12.32 -5.71 8.26
C ASP A 317 13.15 -6.34 9.38
N GLU A 318 13.60 -5.47 10.29
CA GLU A 318 14.19 -5.86 11.57
C GLU A 318 13.14 -6.52 12.46
N LEU A 319 13.52 -7.67 13.04
CA LEU A 319 12.68 -8.41 13.97
C LEU A 319 13.28 -8.41 15.37
N ASP A 320 12.43 -8.34 16.39
CA ASP A 320 12.75 -8.56 17.79
C ASP A 320 12.31 -9.99 18.17
N PRO A 321 13.25 -10.91 18.43
CA PRO A 321 12.94 -12.27 18.86
C PRO A 321 12.47 -12.27 20.32
N SER A 322 11.31 -12.87 20.57
CA SER A 322 10.89 -13.14 21.95
C SER A 322 11.65 -14.35 22.50
N PRO A 323 12.22 -14.29 23.71
CA PRO A 323 12.97 -15.39 24.30
C PRO A 323 12.04 -16.57 24.58
N ALA A 324 12.10 -17.59 23.71
CA ALA A 324 11.40 -18.86 23.87
C ALA A 324 12.35 -20.02 23.55
N PRO A 325 12.33 -21.15 24.29
CA PRO A 325 13.16 -22.30 23.95
C PRO A 325 12.75 -22.89 22.59
N GLY A 326 13.69 -22.95 21.64
CA GLY A 326 13.48 -23.56 20.32
C GLY A 326 13.06 -22.57 19.25
N GLU A 327 11.83 -22.70 18.74
CA GLU A 327 11.27 -21.76 17.76
C GLU A 327 10.99 -20.42 18.41
N LEU A 328 11.64 -19.37 17.89
CA LEU A 328 11.50 -18.02 18.40
C LEU A 328 10.37 -17.31 17.64
N PRO A 329 9.28 -16.89 18.31
CA PRO A 329 8.38 -15.92 17.72
C PRO A 329 9.11 -14.58 17.66
N ALA A 330 9.22 -14.00 16.47
CA ALA A 330 9.87 -12.72 16.25
C ALA A 330 8.85 -11.72 15.70
N THR A 331 8.74 -10.57 16.34
CA THR A 331 7.84 -9.50 15.94
C THR A 331 8.63 -8.41 15.24
N ALA A 332 8.04 -7.82 14.21
CA ALA A 332 8.63 -6.64 13.59
C ALA A 332 8.79 -5.50 14.61
N VAL A 333 9.90 -4.77 14.53
CA VAL A 333 10.15 -3.61 15.37
C VAL A 333 9.84 -2.35 14.57
N PRO A 334 8.63 -1.76 14.70
CA PRO A 334 8.38 -0.48 14.11
C PRO A 334 9.23 0.57 14.84
N LEU A 335 10.31 1.03 14.21
CA LEU A 335 11.05 2.19 14.68
C LEU A 335 10.17 3.42 14.43
N PRO A 336 9.63 4.07 15.46
CA PRO A 336 8.65 5.12 15.23
C PRO A 336 9.37 6.34 14.66
N LEU A 337 8.80 6.93 13.61
CA LEU A 337 9.37 8.13 12.98
C LEU A 337 9.44 9.25 14.03
N PRO A 338 10.63 9.79 14.30
CA PRO A 338 10.77 10.81 15.32
C PRO A 338 9.98 12.07 15.00
N SER A 339 9.45 12.68 16.06
CA SER A 339 8.88 14.03 16.04
C SER A 339 9.90 15.05 15.52
N ALA A 340 9.46 15.99 14.67
CA ALA A 340 10.30 17.09 14.19
C ALA A 340 10.85 17.97 15.34
N THR A 341 10.20 17.94 16.50
CA THR A 341 10.64 18.61 17.73
C THR A 341 10.87 17.57 18.83
N ARG A 342 12.08 17.49 19.37
CA ARG A 342 12.33 16.64 20.55
C ARG A 342 11.56 17.23 21.75
N PRO A 343 10.67 16.49 22.41
CA PRO A 343 9.95 17.02 23.56
C PRO A 343 10.93 17.30 24.71
N ALA A 344 10.66 18.34 25.49
CA ALA A 344 11.51 18.75 26.60
C ALA A 344 11.51 17.76 27.79
N ALA A 345 10.53 16.86 27.85
CA ALA A 345 10.38 15.84 28.88
C ALA A 345 9.60 14.63 28.33
N GLY A 346 9.70 13.48 29.01
CA GLY A 346 8.85 12.31 28.76
C GLY A 346 9.14 11.60 27.44
N TRP A 347 10.41 11.38 27.12
CA TRP A 347 10.81 10.71 25.89
C TRP A 347 10.19 9.32 25.77
N SER A 348 9.59 9.06 24.62
CA SER A 348 9.23 7.71 24.20
C SER A 348 10.49 6.94 23.78
N LEU A 349 10.40 5.62 23.64
CA LEU A 349 11.50 4.82 23.07
C LEU A 349 11.91 5.33 21.67
N ALA A 350 10.96 5.84 20.88
CA ALA A 350 11.24 6.46 19.59
C ALA A 350 12.11 7.71 19.70
N ASP A 351 11.83 8.55 20.70
CA ASP A 351 12.59 9.78 20.92
C ASP A 351 14.02 9.46 21.36
N VAL A 352 14.21 8.40 22.15
CA VAL A 352 15.55 7.88 22.49
C VAL A 352 16.28 7.41 21.21
N VAL A 353 15.67 6.55 20.41
CA VAL A 353 16.28 6.06 19.15
C VAL A 353 16.61 7.21 18.19
N ASN A 354 15.75 8.23 18.12
CA ASN A 354 16.03 9.43 17.33
C ASN A 354 17.26 10.19 17.82
N ALA A 355 17.38 10.34 19.14
CA ALA A 355 18.38 11.20 19.75
C ALA A 355 19.78 10.56 19.73
N ILE A 356 19.86 9.26 20.00
CA ILE A 356 21.13 8.55 20.22
C ILE A 356 21.32 7.32 19.33
N GLY A 357 20.47 7.13 18.33
CA GLY A 357 20.53 5.99 17.41
C GLY A 357 20.06 4.68 18.04
N LEU A 358 20.36 3.57 17.37
CA LEU A 358 20.15 2.21 17.88
C LEU A 358 21.37 1.77 18.71
N PRO A 359 21.16 0.93 19.75
CA PRO A 359 22.27 0.38 20.52
C PRO A 359 23.06 -0.64 19.68
N ASN A 360 24.31 -0.84 20.06
CA ASN A 360 25.17 -1.91 19.57
C ASN A 360 25.48 -2.88 20.72
N PRO A 361 25.32 -4.21 20.53
CA PRO A 361 25.59 -5.20 21.58
C PRO A 361 27.02 -5.20 22.11
N ALA A 362 28.01 -4.76 21.32
CA ALA A 362 29.40 -4.67 21.74
C ALA A 362 29.63 -3.55 22.78
N ASP A 363 28.97 -2.40 22.60
CA ASP A 363 29.16 -1.23 23.47
C ASP A 363 28.12 -1.13 24.58
N TYR A 364 26.97 -1.77 24.40
CA TYR A 364 25.85 -1.75 25.35
C TYR A 364 25.39 -3.17 25.71
N PRO A 365 26.25 -4.03 26.28
CA PRO A 365 25.84 -5.36 26.70
C PRO A 365 24.70 -5.31 27.73
N ALA A 366 24.00 -6.42 27.90
CA ALA A 366 22.93 -6.55 28.89
C ALA A 366 23.41 -6.10 30.29
N GLY A 367 22.60 -5.26 30.95
CA GLY A 367 22.94 -4.66 32.25
C GLY A 367 23.66 -3.31 32.18
N THR A 368 23.96 -2.79 30.99
CA THR A 368 24.46 -1.41 30.83
C THR A 368 23.48 -0.41 31.43
N THR A 369 23.97 0.56 32.21
CA THR A 369 23.14 1.59 32.85
C THR A 369 23.35 2.97 32.24
N VAL A 370 22.35 3.84 32.37
CA VAL A 370 22.39 5.21 31.82
C VAL A 370 23.55 6.02 32.40
N GLU A 371 23.83 5.88 33.70
CA GLU A 371 24.88 6.61 34.42
C GLU A 371 26.26 6.28 33.85
N SER A 372 26.47 5.04 33.44
CA SER A 372 27.73 4.60 32.86
C SER A 372 28.00 5.17 31.45
N LYS A 373 26.97 5.69 30.78
CA LYS A 373 27.02 6.13 29.38
C LYS A 373 26.66 7.60 29.16
N ILE A 374 26.03 8.28 30.12
CA ILE A 374 25.45 9.61 29.90
C ILE A 374 26.48 10.65 29.45
N VAL A 375 27.66 10.71 30.08
CA VAL A 375 28.73 11.65 29.72
C VAL A 375 29.20 11.41 28.29
N PHE A 376 29.33 10.15 27.89
CA PHE A 376 29.69 9.79 26.53
C PHE A 376 28.60 10.20 25.53
N LEU A 377 27.34 9.87 25.81
CA LEU A 377 26.20 10.21 24.96
C LEU A 377 26.06 11.72 24.77
N GLN A 378 26.27 12.51 25.83
CA GLN A 378 26.27 13.97 25.77
C GLN A 378 27.41 14.53 24.91
N ASN A 379 28.59 13.93 25.00
CA ASN A 379 29.74 14.33 24.20
C ASN A 379 29.54 14.02 22.72
N VAL A 380 28.89 12.90 22.39
CA VAL A 380 28.65 12.47 21.01
C VAL A 380 27.49 13.22 20.35
N TYR A 381 26.33 13.26 21.00
CA TYR A 381 25.08 13.66 20.35
C TYR A 381 24.70 15.11 20.67
N ASP A 382 24.43 15.45 21.94
CA ASP A 382 24.24 16.83 22.41
C ASP A 382 24.06 16.90 23.94
N ASP A 383 24.16 18.12 24.48
CA ASP A 383 23.96 18.40 25.91
C ASP A 383 22.49 18.35 26.35
N LEU A 384 21.52 18.22 25.42
CA LEU A 384 20.10 18.08 25.76
C LEU A 384 19.77 16.66 26.24
N ILE A 385 20.63 15.69 25.94
CA ILE A 385 20.50 14.33 26.46
C ILE A 385 20.84 14.36 27.95
N THR A 386 19.81 14.12 28.77
CA THR A 386 19.98 14.03 30.23
C THR A 386 19.61 12.64 30.71
N GLU A 387 20.13 12.31 31.89
CA GLU A 387 19.80 11.08 32.58
C GLU A 387 18.29 10.94 32.81
N ASP A 388 17.61 12.02 33.22
CA ASP A 388 16.17 12.05 33.45
C ASP A 388 15.35 11.72 32.19
N LEU A 389 15.81 12.14 31.01
CA LEU A 389 15.14 11.85 29.75
C LEU A 389 15.33 10.40 29.30
N LEU A 390 16.54 9.85 29.47
CA LEU A 390 16.86 8.50 29.02
C LEU A 390 16.41 7.42 30.00
N ARG A 391 16.58 7.63 31.30
CA ARG A 391 16.38 6.64 32.36
C ARG A 391 15.07 5.85 32.25
N PRO A 392 13.90 6.46 31.95
CA PRO A 392 12.64 5.73 31.86
C PRO A 392 12.60 4.67 30.74
N ARG A 393 13.43 4.81 29.70
CA ARG A 393 13.41 3.98 28.50
C ARG A 393 14.76 3.33 28.17
N PHE A 394 15.82 3.63 28.93
CA PHE A 394 17.17 3.18 28.59
C PHE A 394 17.30 1.66 28.55
N ALA A 395 16.69 0.94 29.51
CA ALA A 395 16.69 -0.52 29.50
C ALA A 395 15.91 -1.10 28.30
N GLU A 396 14.77 -0.51 27.95
CA GLU A 396 14.01 -0.88 26.73
C GLU A 396 14.83 -0.59 25.47
N TRP A 397 15.57 0.52 25.44
CA TRP A 397 16.47 0.86 24.34
C TRP A 397 17.63 -0.13 24.22
N VAL A 398 18.32 -0.48 25.31
CA VAL A 398 19.38 -1.51 25.32
C VAL A 398 18.83 -2.87 24.86
N ALA A 399 17.60 -3.23 25.25
CA ALA A 399 16.97 -4.48 24.81
C ALA A 399 16.75 -4.55 23.29
N LEU A 400 16.78 -3.42 22.57
CA LEU A 400 16.75 -3.45 21.11
C LEU A 400 18.04 -4.05 20.49
N ASN A 401 19.06 -4.39 21.28
CA ASN A 401 20.26 -5.09 20.79
C ASN A 401 19.96 -6.45 20.15
N ASP A 402 18.86 -7.10 20.55
CA ASP A 402 18.54 -8.46 20.11
C ASP A 402 17.87 -8.47 18.72
N ARG A 403 17.80 -7.32 18.04
CA ARG A 403 17.25 -7.20 16.68
C ARG A 403 18.05 -8.05 15.70
N LEU A 404 17.31 -8.74 14.83
CA LEU A 404 17.89 -9.59 13.80
C LEU A 404 17.36 -9.27 12.40
N LEU A 405 18.16 -9.64 11.39
CA LEU A 405 17.76 -9.67 9.99
C LEU A 405 17.64 -11.12 9.53
N LEU A 406 16.57 -11.40 8.78
CA LEU A 406 16.37 -12.71 8.18
C LEU A 406 17.05 -12.82 6.82
N ASN A 407 17.51 -14.04 6.55
CA ASN A 407 17.83 -14.50 5.23
C ASN A 407 16.57 -14.48 4.34
N GLU A 408 16.74 -13.97 3.13
CA GLU A 408 15.71 -13.95 2.11
C GLU A 408 15.38 -15.39 1.63
N ARG A 409 14.34 -15.51 0.81
CA ARG A 409 13.86 -16.78 0.25
C ARG A 409 13.89 -16.72 -1.28
N ASP A 410 14.21 -17.84 -1.91
CA ASP A 410 14.06 -18.05 -3.36
C ASP A 410 12.63 -18.50 -3.67
N THR A 411 11.72 -17.55 -3.91
CA THR A 411 10.30 -17.83 -4.18
C THR A 411 9.91 -17.48 -5.61
N ALA A 412 8.76 -17.97 -6.06
CA ALA A 412 8.31 -17.87 -7.45
C ALA A 412 8.22 -16.43 -7.95
N PHE A 413 7.74 -15.50 -7.12
CA PHE A 413 7.54 -14.08 -7.44
C PHE A 413 8.29 -13.14 -6.50
N HIS A 414 9.11 -13.70 -5.60
CA HIS A 414 9.91 -12.94 -4.64
C HIS A 414 9.11 -11.89 -3.86
N MET A 415 7.92 -12.25 -3.39
CA MET A 415 7.15 -11.37 -2.50
C MET A 415 7.88 -11.24 -1.16
N ALA A 416 7.82 -10.05 -0.59
CA ALA A 416 8.47 -9.72 0.67
C ALA A 416 7.55 -8.92 1.60
N PHE A 417 7.64 -9.22 2.90
CA PHE A 417 7.16 -8.33 3.94
C PHE A 417 8.11 -7.15 4.09
N SER A 418 7.53 -5.95 4.15
CA SER A 418 8.22 -4.69 4.46
C SER A 418 9.40 -4.37 3.52
N GLU A 419 10.28 -3.49 3.97
CA GLU A 419 11.56 -3.17 3.36
C GLU A 419 12.72 -3.40 4.35
N ARG A 420 13.95 -3.33 3.85
CA ARG A 420 15.15 -3.39 4.69
C ARG A 420 15.20 -2.19 5.65
N PRO A 421 15.85 -2.32 6.82
CA PRO A 421 15.84 -1.27 7.83
C PRO A 421 16.23 0.09 7.26
N SER A 422 15.46 1.10 7.66
CA SER A 422 15.60 2.48 7.22
C SER A 422 15.22 3.43 8.35
N ALA A 423 15.76 4.66 8.30
CA ALA A 423 15.35 5.72 9.22
C ALA A 423 13.92 6.22 8.94
N ASP A 424 13.57 6.31 7.66
CA ASP A 424 12.27 6.76 7.18
C ASP A 424 11.57 5.62 6.43
N VAL A 425 10.93 4.73 7.20
CA VAL A 425 10.23 3.55 6.67
C VAL A 425 9.13 3.94 5.69
N ASN A 426 9.21 3.44 4.46
CA ASN A 426 8.18 3.63 3.43
C ASN A 426 7.13 2.52 3.42
N LEU A 427 7.53 1.30 3.76
CA LEU A 427 6.65 0.13 3.81
C LEU A 427 6.55 -0.38 5.24
N LEU A 428 5.32 -0.38 5.78
CA LEU A 428 5.07 -0.92 7.12
C LEU A 428 5.28 -2.44 7.16
N GLU A 429 5.51 -2.96 8.36
CA GLU A 429 5.89 -4.35 8.65
C GLU A 429 4.88 -5.43 8.22
N HIS A 430 3.64 -5.04 7.94
CA HIS A 430 2.58 -5.94 7.51
C HIS A 430 2.27 -5.82 6.01
N LEU A 431 2.95 -4.91 5.28
CA LEU A 431 2.74 -4.73 3.86
C LEU A 431 3.55 -5.76 3.06
N ILE A 432 2.93 -6.36 2.04
CA ILE A 432 3.54 -7.40 1.21
C ILE A 432 3.64 -6.89 -0.23
N SER A 433 4.86 -6.83 -0.77
CA SER A 433 5.10 -6.35 -2.15
C SER A 433 6.19 -7.17 -2.86
N PRO A 434 6.27 -7.13 -4.20
CA PRO A 434 7.39 -7.73 -4.91
C PRO A 434 8.73 -7.12 -4.47
N ASN A 435 9.74 -7.94 -4.21
CA ASN A 435 11.07 -7.46 -3.85
C ASN A 435 11.79 -6.89 -5.09
N PRO A 436 12.06 -5.57 -5.13
CA PRO A 436 12.65 -4.92 -6.32
C PRO A 436 14.11 -5.36 -6.57
N ARG A 437 14.75 -6.07 -5.64
CA ARG A 437 16.10 -6.64 -5.81
C ARG A 437 16.08 -8.03 -6.46
N ARG A 438 14.91 -8.57 -6.77
CA ARG A 438 14.74 -9.95 -7.25
C ARG A 438 13.93 -10.02 -8.53
N ILE A 439 12.86 -9.23 -8.61
CA ILE A 439 11.98 -9.17 -9.78
C ILE A 439 11.73 -7.73 -10.18
N SER A 440 11.85 -7.45 -11.48
CA SER A 440 11.46 -6.15 -12.05
C SER A 440 9.99 -6.15 -12.46
N ASP A 441 9.36 -4.99 -12.45
CA ASP A 441 7.98 -4.85 -12.96
C ASP A 441 7.85 -5.32 -14.41
N ASN A 442 8.87 -5.08 -15.24
CA ASN A 442 8.90 -5.54 -16.62
C ASN A 442 8.93 -7.07 -16.72
N ASP A 443 9.73 -7.73 -15.87
CA ASP A 443 9.79 -9.19 -15.84
C ASP A 443 8.48 -9.80 -15.34
N PHE A 444 7.85 -9.19 -14.35
CA PHE A 444 6.52 -9.62 -13.89
C PHE A 444 5.44 -9.35 -14.96
N ASN A 445 5.48 -8.23 -15.68
CA ASN A 445 4.58 -7.97 -16.80
C ASN A 445 4.76 -8.97 -17.95
N LYS A 446 6.01 -9.33 -18.30
CA LYS A 446 6.29 -10.40 -19.29
C LYS A 446 5.65 -11.72 -18.88
N PHE A 447 5.71 -12.06 -17.59
CA PHE A 447 5.02 -13.23 -17.05
C PHE A 447 3.51 -13.17 -17.24
N LEU A 448 2.90 -12.02 -16.90
CA LEU A 448 1.46 -11.82 -17.08
C LEU A 448 1.02 -11.91 -18.55
N ASP A 449 1.86 -11.46 -19.48
CA ASP A 449 1.62 -11.56 -20.94
C ASP A 449 1.77 -12.98 -21.49
N ALA A 450 2.53 -13.84 -20.81
CA ALA A 450 2.75 -15.23 -21.18
C ALA A 450 1.62 -16.17 -20.72
N LEU A 451 0.66 -15.68 -19.92
CA LEU A 451 -0.45 -16.49 -19.43
C LEU A 451 -1.36 -16.97 -20.57
N ARG A 452 -1.84 -18.20 -20.43
CA ARG A 452 -2.75 -18.85 -21.38
C ARG A 452 -4.03 -19.32 -20.69
N GLY A 453 -5.12 -19.38 -21.46
CA GLY A 453 -6.40 -19.90 -20.98
C GLY A 453 -6.33 -21.40 -20.63
N PRO A 454 -7.42 -21.97 -20.09
CA PRO A 454 -7.46 -23.37 -19.65
C PRO A 454 -7.15 -24.38 -20.77
N ASP A 455 -7.57 -24.07 -21.99
CA ASP A 455 -7.34 -24.91 -23.17
C ASP A 455 -6.13 -24.44 -24.00
N ASP A 456 -5.20 -23.73 -23.35
CA ASP A 456 -4.06 -23.03 -23.98
C ASP A 456 -4.45 -21.86 -24.88
N ASP A 457 -5.68 -21.35 -24.71
CA ASP A 457 -6.19 -20.22 -25.48
C ASP A 457 -5.32 -18.98 -25.30
N VAL A 458 -5.12 -18.24 -26.39
CA VAL A 458 -4.51 -16.91 -26.33
C VAL A 458 -5.52 -15.96 -25.70
N LEU A 459 -5.17 -15.42 -24.54
CA LEU A 459 -5.95 -14.38 -23.87
C LEU A 459 -5.69 -13.02 -24.52
N PRO A 460 -6.58 -12.03 -24.32
CA PRO A 460 -6.37 -10.68 -24.82
C PRO A 460 -4.98 -10.15 -24.40
N ALA A 461 -4.28 -9.57 -25.37
CA ALA A 461 -2.93 -9.07 -25.14
C ALA A 461 -2.91 -8.08 -23.99
N GLY A 462 -1.98 -8.28 -23.06
CA GLY A 462 -1.80 -7.40 -21.92
C GLY A 462 -2.89 -7.46 -20.86
N LEU A 463 -3.85 -8.40 -20.88
CA LEU A 463 -5.03 -8.40 -20.00
C LEU A 463 -4.76 -7.94 -18.56
N TRP A 464 -3.73 -8.53 -17.92
CA TRP A 464 -3.28 -8.19 -16.56
C TRP A 464 -1.98 -7.39 -16.48
N SER A 465 -1.22 -7.22 -17.57
CA SER A 465 0.00 -6.39 -17.54
C SER A 465 -0.35 -4.92 -17.78
N THR A 466 -0.93 -4.61 -18.94
CA THR A 466 -1.20 -3.25 -19.47
C THR A 466 -2.69 -2.97 -19.70
N GLY A 467 -3.51 -4.01 -19.75
CA GLY A 467 -4.91 -4.00 -20.16
C GLY A 467 -5.89 -3.52 -19.08
N LYS A 468 -7.17 -3.82 -19.28
CA LYS A 468 -8.28 -3.37 -18.41
C LYS A 468 -8.26 -4.01 -17.01
N ASP A 469 -7.63 -5.17 -16.87
CA ASP A 469 -7.54 -5.94 -15.63
C ASP A 469 -6.16 -5.83 -14.97
N ARG A 470 -5.33 -4.86 -15.39
CA ARG A 470 -3.96 -4.68 -14.86
C ARG A 470 -3.85 -4.45 -13.36
N ASN A 471 -4.97 -4.07 -12.73
CA ASN A 471 -5.05 -3.85 -11.29
C ASN A 471 -5.53 -5.10 -10.52
N ARG A 472 -5.86 -6.20 -11.18
CA ARG A 472 -6.63 -7.32 -10.59
C ARG A 472 -5.80 -8.59 -10.43
N VAL A 473 -4.53 -8.43 -10.06
CA VAL A 473 -3.60 -9.54 -9.79
C VAL A 473 -3.43 -9.71 -8.28
N VAL A 474 -3.71 -10.90 -7.78
CA VAL A 474 -3.60 -11.27 -6.37
C VAL A 474 -2.54 -12.36 -6.22
N VAL A 475 -1.54 -12.12 -5.39
CA VAL A 475 -0.51 -13.10 -5.01
C VAL A 475 -0.79 -13.56 -3.58
N LEU A 476 -1.21 -14.81 -3.45
CA LEU A 476 -1.42 -15.44 -2.15
C LEU A 476 -0.07 -15.97 -1.65
N CYS A 477 0.37 -15.45 -0.51
CA CYS A 477 1.72 -15.65 0.03
C CYS A 477 1.69 -16.65 1.19
N ARG A 478 2.52 -17.70 1.16
CA ARG A 478 2.61 -18.72 2.22
C ARG A 478 3.23 -18.15 3.51
N SER A 479 2.45 -17.40 4.27
CA SER A 479 2.81 -16.90 5.60
C SER A 479 1.58 -16.86 6.48
N SER A 480 1.71 -17.18 7.77
CA SER A 480 0.63 -17.04 8.74
C SER A 480 0.65 -15.68 9.44
N ARG A 481 1.69 -14.86 9.25
CA ARG A 481 1.70 -13.49 9.77
C ARG A 481 0.67 -12.64 9.04
N TYR A 482 -0.09 -11.82 9.75
CA TYR A 482 -1.01 -10.86 9.14
C TYR A 482 -0.28 -9.93 8.17
N GLY A 483 -0.74 -9.86 6.92
CA GLY A 483 -0.24 -8.90 5.95
C GLY A 483 -1.03 -8.80 4.66
N GLY A 484 -0.96 -7.63 4.04
CA GLY A 484 -1.77 -7.22 2.90
C GLY A 484 -1.28 -5.90 2.31
N LEU A 485 -1.16 -5.80 0.99
CA LEU A 485 -0.97 -4.52 0.29
C LEU A 485 -1.32 -4.64 -1.20
N ALA A 486 -2.06 -3.67 -1.73
CA ALA A 486 -2.17 -3.37 -3.15
C ALA A 486 -0.97 -2.52 -3.62
N SER A 487 0.13 -3.19 -3.94
CA SER A 487 1.35 -2.54 -4.43
C SER A 487 1.18 -2.03 -5.86
N ARG A 488 1.70 -0.82 -6.15
CA ARG A 488 1.74 -0.30 -7.53
C ARG A 488 2.82 -1.02 -8.31
N ARG A 489 2.49 -1.37 -9.55
CA ARG A 489 3.40 -1.96 -10.53
C ARG A 489 3.55 -1.00 -11.69
N LYS A 490 4.78 -0.65 -12.10
CA LYS A 490 5.01 0.16 -13.30
C LYS A 490 4.61 -0.64 -14.54
N VAL A 491 3.82 -0.02 -15.41
CA VAL A 491 3.33 -0.62 -16.66
C VAL A 491 3.87 0.16 -17.84
N SER A 492 3.81 1.49 -17.76
CA SER A 492 4.52 2.42 -18.63
C SER A 492 4.93 3.65 -17.82
N ASP A 493 5.51 4.67 -18.45
CA ASP A 493 5.81 5.92 -17.76
C ASP A 493 4.55 6.66 -17.28
N ASP A 494 3.43 6.49 -18.00
CA ASP A 494 2.16 7.17 -17.70
C ASP A 494 1.08 6.24 -17.08
N SER A 495 1.40 4.97 -16.85
CA SER A 495 0.41 4.01 -16.34
C SER A 495 0.98 3.03 -15.31
N THR A 496 0.14 2.71 -14.32
CA THR A 496 0.43 1.74 -13.28
C THR A 496 -0.63 0.64 -13.26
N GLY A 497 -0.19 -0.56 -12.93
CA GLY A 497 -1.00 -1.69 -12.49
C GLY A 497 -1.01 -1.80 -10.96
N LEU A 498 -1.78 -2.75 -10.44
CA LEU A 498 -1.76 -3.13 -9.03
C LEU A 498 -1.51 -4.63 -8.90
N THR A 499 -0.69 -4.98 -7.92
CA THR A 499 -0.44 -6.35 -7.47
C THR A 499 -0.76 -6.43 -5.99
N VAL A 500 -1.73 -7.26 -5.64
CA VAL A 500 -2.20 -7.46 -4.27
C VAL A 500 -1.44 -8.63 -3.64
N GLY A 501 -0.55 -8.37 -2.68
CA GLY A 501 0.07 -9.43 -1.86
C GLY A 501 -0.74 -9.66 -0.59
N VAL A 502 -1.12 -10.91 -0.28
CA VAL A 502 -1.89 -11.25 0.95
C VAL A 502 -1.37 -12.53 1.58
N SER A 503 -1.25 -12.55 2.91
CA SER A 503 -0.87 -13.75 3.67
C SER A 503 -2.05 -14.68 3.99
N LEU A 504 -1.80 -15.84 4.62
CA LEU A 504 -2.78 -16.91 4.86
C LEU A 504 -3.49 -16.84 6.22
N ALA A 505 -2.98 -16.06 7.18
CA ALA A 505 -3.56 -15.95 8.51
C ALA A 505 -3.28 -14.60 9.17
N ALA A 506 -3.56 -14.47 10.46
CA ALA A 506 -3.43 -13.22 11.22
C ALA A 506 -2.56 -13.34 12.47
N ARG A 507 -1.47 -14.12 12.42
CA ARG A 507 -0.49 -14.12 13.51
C ARG A 507 0.22 -12.77 13.57
N PRO A 508 0.57 -12.26 14.76
CA PRO A 508 1.29 -11.00 14.89
C PRO A 508 2.81 -11.14 14.78
N PHE A 509 3.34 -12.36 14.60
CA PHE A 509 4.77 -12.67 14.59
C PHE A 509 5.15 -13.61 13.44
N HIS A 510 6.44 -13.60 13.09
CA HIS A 510 7.11 -14.63 12.29
C HIS A 510 7.72 -15.70 13.18
N ARG A 511 7.87 -16.93 12.67
CA ARG A 511 8.69 -17.96 13.33
C ARG A 511 10.07 -17.94 12.73
N VAL A 512 11.09 -17.85 13.56
CA VAL A 512 12.49 -17.80 13.10
C VAL A 512 13.31 -18.90 13.75
N ARG A 513 14.45 -19.22 13.12
CA ARG A 513 15.46 -20.13 13.65
C ARG A 513 16.85 -19.63 13.29
N LEU A 514 17.86 -20.01 14.04
CA LEU A 514 19.25 -19.81 13.63
C LEU A 514 19.48 -20.55 12.31
N ASN A 515 20.23 -19.94 11.39
CA ASN A 515 20.60 -20.59 10.15
C ASN A 515 21.54 -21.78 10.43
N ASP A 516 21.33 -22.90 9.73
CA ASP A 516 22.10 -24.13 9.94
C ASP A 516 23.60 -23.97 9.65
N GLY A 517 23.99 -22.96 8.85
CA GLY A 517 25.38 -22.60 8.57
C GLY A 517 26.00 -21.63 9.58
N GLY A 518 25.28 -21.27 10.65
CA GLY A 518 25.73 -20.34 11.69
C GLY A 518 25.71 -18.86 11.29
N ASN A 519 25.30 -18.53 10.07
CA ASN A 519 25.28 -17.17 9.54
C ASN A 519 23.85 -16.60 9.53
N GLY A 520 23.53 -15.81 10.56
CA GLY A 520 22.23 -15.13 10.68
C GLY A 520 21.06 -16.05 10.97
N PHE A 521 19.86 -15.61 10.60
CA PHE A 521 18.60 -16.26 10.96
C PHE A 521 17.77 -16.57 9.72
N ASP A 522 17.05 -17.69 9.76
CA ASP A 522 16.11 -18.10 8.73
C ASP A 522 14.67 -17.95 9.21
N LEU A 523 13.78 -17.60 8.28
CA LEU A 523 12.36 -17.82 8.47
C LEU A 523 12.10 -19.33 8.58
N LYS A 524 11.34 -19.74 9.59
CA LYS A 524 10.70 -21.05 9.60
C LYS A 524 9.38 -20.91 8.81
N PRO A 525 9.23 -21.58 7.66
CA PRO A 525 8.01 -21.48 6.86
C PRO A 525 6.79 -21.91 7.67
N ASP A 526 5.68 -21.21 7.44
CA ASP A 526 4.44 -21.56 8.11
C ASP A 526 3.75 -22.78 7.48
N ASP A 527 3.00 -23.48 8.32
CA ASP A 527 2.07 -24.50 7.88
C ASP A 527 0.97 -23.85 7.06
N ILE A 528 0.56 -24.52 5.98
CA ILE A 528 -0.54 -24.03 5.16
C ILE A 528 -1.84 -24.35 5.89
N PRO A 529 -2.66 -23.33 6.27
CA PRO A 529 -3.84 -23.59 7.06
C PRO A 529 -4.89 -24.34 6.22
N THR A 530 -5.69 -25.18 6.88
CA THR A 530 -6.81 -25.87 6.25
C THR A 530 -8.06 -24.99 6.14
N ASP A 531 -8.01 -23.71 6.46
CA ASP A 531 -9.05 -22.73 6.12
C ASP A 531 -8.42 -21.34 6.07
N VAL A 532 -9.06 -20.40 5.38
CA VAL A 532 -8.62 -19.01 5.38
C VAL A 532 -9.20 -18.29 6.60
N PHE A 533 -8.33 -17.67 7.38
CA PHE A 533 -8.76 -16.74 8.42
C PHE A 533 -9.62 -15.62 7.79
N TYR A 534 -10.64 -15.14 8.51
CA TYR A 534 -11.58 -14.17 7.92
C TYR A 534 -10.91 -12.88 7.45
N GLY A 535 -9.82 -12.49 8.09
CA GLY A 535 -9.00 -11.35 7.69
C GLY A 535 -8.40 -11.50 6.29
N VAL A 536 -8.13 -12.72 5.82
CA VAL A 536 -7.52 -12.95 4.50
C VAL A 536 -8.46 -12.53 3.37
N TRP A 537 -9.68 -13.06 3.33
CA TRP A 537 -10.61 -12.70 2.26
C TRP A 537 -11.17 -11.29 2.40
N LEU A 538 -11.19 -10.72 3.62
CA LEU A 538 -11.49 -9.30 3.83
C LEU A 538 -10.35 -8.41 3.32
N THR A 539 -9.09 -8.82 3.51
CA THR A 539 -7.92 -8.15 2.94
C THR A 539 -7.96 -8.21 1.44
N VAL A 540 -8.15 -9.38 0.84
CA VAL A 540 -8.33 -9.50 -0.62
C VAL A 540 -9.44 -8.58 -1.11
N ALA A 541 -10.59 -8.55 -0.42
CA ALA A 541 -11.70 -7.66 -0.79
C ALA A 541 -11.31 -6.17 -0.71
N HIS A 542 -10.66 -5.76 0.39
CA HIS A 542 -10.16 -4.41 0.62
C HIS A 542 -9.17 -3.98 -0.45
N GLU A 543 -8.10 -4.74 -0.66
CA GLU A 543 -7.02 -4.41 -1.58
C GLU A 543 -7.52 -4.37 -3.04
N LEU A 544 -8.39 -5.32 -3.42
CA LEU A 544 -9.05 -5.27 -4.72
C LEU A 544 -10.04 -4.08 -4.82
N GLY A 545 -10.55 -3.55 -3.71
CA GLY A 545 -11.35 -2.32 -3.68
C GLY A 545 -10.63 -1.13 -4.35
N HIS A 546 -9.32 -1.00 -4.16
CA HIS A 546 -8.51 -0.01 -4.89
C HIS A 546 -8.51 -0.24 -6.40
N SER A 547 -8.58 -1.49 -6.83
CA SER A 547 -8.66 -1.87 -8.25
C SER A 547 -9.96 -1.41 -8.92
N PHE A 548 -10.99 -1.10 -8.13
CA PHE A 548 -12.26 -0.52 -8.57
C PHE A 548 -12.36 0.99 -8.26
N GLY A 549 -11.23 1.61 -7.90
CA GLY A 549 -11.10 3.05 -7.74
C GLY A 549 -11.42 3.57 -6.35
N LEU A 550 -11.61 2.72 -5.34
CA LEU A 550 -11.83 3.17 -3.95
C LEU A 550 -10.52 3.70 -3.34
N GLY A 551 -10.60 4.82 -2.61
CA GLY A 551 -9.45 5.51 -2.01
C GLY A 551 -9.55 5.78 -0.50
N ASP A 552 -10.57 5.23 0.15
CA ASP A 552 -10.63 5.20 1.62
C ASP A 552 -9.63 4.15 2.14
N GLU A 553 -9.08 4.39 3.32
CA GLU A 553 -7.96 3.64 3.90
C GLU A 553 -7.98 3.70 5.43
N TYR A 554 -7.11 2.90 6.07
CA TYR A 554 -6.86 2.93 7.50
C TYR A 554 -6.31 4.28 7.96
N GLY A 555 -7.15 5.05 8.63
CA GLY A 555 -6.75 6.27 9.34
C GLY A 555 -5.61 6.08 10.35
N GLY A 556 -4.97 7.17 10.75
CA GLY A 556 -3.93 7.15 11.79
C GLY A 556 -2.92 8.28 11.69
N LYS A 557 -2.73 8.85 10.49
CA LYS A 557 -1.80 9.97 10.28
C LYS A 557 -2.37 11.25 10.91
N THR A 558 -1.61 11.82 11.83
CA THR A 558 -1.92 13.09 12.50
C THR A 558 -1.51 14.30 11.67
N ALA A 559 -0.55 14.13 10.78
CA ALA A 559 -0.12 15.17 9.85
C ALA A 559 -1.24 15.51 8.83
N ALA A 560 -1.30 16.79 8.46
CA ALA A 560 -2.19 17.26 7.41
C ALA A 560 -1.92 16.52 6.08
N PRO A 561 -2.95 16.29 5.25
CA PRO A 561 -2.77 15.67 3.96
C PRO A 561 -1.91 16.55 3.06
N THR A 562 -0.92 15.94 2.41
CA THR A 562 -0.09 16.64 1.44
C THR A 562 -0.92 17.04 0.21
N PRO A 563 -0.51 18.07 -0.56
CA PRO A 563 -1.20 18.41 -1.81
C PRO A 563 -1.31 17.24 -2.78
N LEU A 564 -0.31 16.35 -2.80
CA LEU A 564 -0.34 15.10 -3.55
C LEU A 564 -1.50 14.20 -3.12
N LYS A 565 -1.62 13.93 -1.81
CA LYS A 565 -2.70 13.10 -1.27
C LYS A 565 -4.06 13.71 -1.58
N ILE A 566 -4.20 15.03 -1.48
CA ILE A 566 -5.44 15.75 -1.87
C ILE A 566 -5.80 15.46 -3.34
N ARG A 567 -4.85 15.49 -4.27
CA ARG A 567 -5.12 15.14 -5.68
C ARG A 567 -5.58 13.69 -5.85
N GLN A 568 -4.93 12.74 -5.17
CA GLN A 568 -5.35 11.33 -5.20
C GLN A 568 -6.77 11.15 -4.63
N VAL A 569 -7.07 11.82 -3.52
CA VAL A 569 -8.41 11.86 -2.92
C VAL A 569 -9.44 12.42 -3.89
N ARG A 570 -9.12 13.46 -4.66
CA ARG A 570 -10.04 14.03 -5.67
C ARG A 570 -10.37 13.03 -6.78
N ALA A 571 -9.40 12.20 -7.19
CA ALA A 571 -9.58 11.19 -8.23
C ALA A 571 -10.39 9.95 -7.79
N THR A 572 -10.72 9.83 -6.50
CA THR A 572 -11.45 8.66 -5.96
C THR A 572 -12.87 9.05 -5.52
N PRO A 573 -13.84 8.11 -5.60
CA PRO A 573 -15.25 8.41 -5.41
C PRO A 573 -15.67 8.45 -3.93
N ASN A 574 -14.99 7.71 -3.04
CA ASN A 574 -15.42 7.46 -1.66
C ASN A 574 -14.62 8.22 -0.58
N VAL A 575 -13.84 9.24 -0.96
CA VAL A 575 -13.18 10.17 -0.04
C VAL A 575 -13.19 11.59 -0.61
N GLN A 576 -13.06 12.60 0.24
CA GLN A 576 -13.10 14.00 -0.16
C GLN A 576 -12.21 14.88 0.73
N ASP A 577 -11.40 15.77 0.13
CA ASP A 577 -10.58 16.71 0.89
C ASP A 577 -11.43 17.88 1.44
N ARG A 578 -11.08 18.36 2.63
CA ARG A 578 -11.79 19.48 3.29
C ARG A 578 -11.78 20.76 2.45
N ALA A 579 -10.67 21.06 1.77
CA ALA A 579 -10.55 22.29 0.99
C ALA A 579 -11.57 22.35 -0.17
N SER A 580 -11.94 21.20 -0.75
CA SER A 580 -12.98 21.12 -1.78
C SER A 580 -14.40 21.45 -1.30
N LEU A 581 -14.62 21.51 0.02
CA LEU A 581 -15.93 21.76 0.62
C LEU A 581 -16.17 23.22 0.99
N SER A 582 -15.19 24.12 0.88
CA SER A 582 -15.42 25.53 1.20
C SER A 582 -16.07 26.27 0.03
N ALA A 583 -17.04 27.15 0.31
CA ALA A 583 -17.62 28.03 -0.71
C ALA A 583 -16.80 29.31 -0.88
N ASP A 584 -16.76 29.87 -2.09
CA ASP A 584 -16.16 31.18 -2.31
C ASP A 584 -16.93 32.24 -1.50
N GLY A 585 -16.24 32.99 -0.65
CA GLY A 585 -16.86 34.01 0.21
C GLY A 585 -17.48 33.50 1.52
N THR A 586 -17.31 32.23 1.89
CA THR A 586 -17.68 31.74 3.25
C THR A 586 -16.55 31.93 4.26
N PRO A 587 -16.85 32.01 5.57
CA PRO A 587 -15.81 32.02 6.60
C PRO A 587 -14.86 30.83 6.44
N ALA A 588 -13.56 31.07 6.60
CA ALA A 588 -12.55 30.02 6.48
C ALA A 588 -12.92 28.79 7.35
N GLY A 589 -13.05 27.62 6.72
CA GLY A 589 -13.36 26.36 7.39
C GLY A 589 -14.83 25.94 7.38
N ALA A 590 -15.74 26.77 6.83
CA ALA A 590 -17.13 26.40 6.58
C ALA A 590 -17.26 25.25 5.55
N ILE A 591 -18.26 24.38 5.76
CA ILE A 591 -18.62 23.25 4.91
C ILE A 591 -19.85 23.62 4.09
N ASP A 592 -19.68 23.69 2.77
CA ASP A 592 -20.73 23.74 1.78
C ASP A 592 -21.19 22.32 1.43
N THR A 593 -22.38 21.96 1.89
CA THR A 593 -22.93 20.62 1.73
C THR A 593 -23.32 20.30 0.29
N SER A 594 -23.51 21.31 -0.57
CA SER A 594 -23.74 21.10 -2.01
C SER A 594 -22.49 20.58 -2.73
N LYS A 595 -21.30 20.80 -2.15
CA LYS A 595 -20.02 20.33 -2.71
C LYS A 595 -19.64 18.92 -2.25
N ILE A 596 -20.40 18.30 -1.36
CA ILE A 596 -20.13 16.92 -0.93
C ILE A 596 -20.32 15.99 -2.13
N LYS A 597 -19.28 15.24 -2.51
CA LYS A 597 -19.27 14.40 -3.73
C LYS A 597 -20.50 13.52 -3.87
N TRP A 598 -20.91 12.88 -2.78
CA TRP A 598 -22.03 11.93 -2.74
C TRP A 598 -23.35 12.53 -2.25
N ALA A 599 -23.44 13.85 -2.03
CA ALA A 599 -24.70 14.48 -1.62
C ALA A 599 -25.78 14.35 -2.70
N GLU A 600 -25.41 14.58 -3.96
CA GLU A 600 -26.33 14.54 -5.10
C GLU A 600 -26.33 13.20 -5.83
N TRP A 601 -25.59 12.20 -5.35
CA TRP A 601 -25.57 10.91 -6.01
C TRP A 601 -26.95 10.25 -5.93
N PRO A 602 -27.59 10.02 -7.08
CA PRO A 602 -28.94 9.51 -7.10
C PRO A 602 -28.94 8.01 -6.85
N ARG A 603 -30.00 7.54 -6.22
CA ARG A 603 -30.28 6.11 -6.13
C ARG A 603 -30.71 5.59 -7.48
N ILE A 604 -30.15 4.46 -7.89
CA ILE A 604 -30.36 3.87 -9.21
C ILE A 604 -31.14 2.57 -9.04
N ALA A 605 -32.33 2.51 -9.65
CA ALA A 605 -33.14 1.30 -9.66
C ALA A 605 -32.66 0.30 -10.72
N LYS A 606 -32.25 0.82 -11.88
CA LYS A 606 -31.86 0.05 -13.07
C LYS A 606 -30.81 0.83 -13.85
N ALA A 607 -29.92 0.13 -14.54
CA ALA A 607 -28.95 0.77 -15.41
C ALA A 607 -28.56 -0.11 -16.58
N GLY A 608 -28.32 0.51 -17.73
CA GLY A 608 -27.72 -0.08 -18.91
C GLY A 608 -26.36 0.53 -19.20
N VAL A 609 -25.49 -0.22 -19.87
CA VAL A 609 -24.19 0.26 -20.35
C VAL A 609 -24.26 0.41 -21.87
N LEU A 610 -23.90 1.58 -22.38
CA LEU A 610 -23.83 1.83 -23.82
C LEU A 610 -22.75 0.95 -24.46
N LYS A 611 -23.16 0.12 -25.41
CA LYS A 611 -22.23 -0.69 -26.22
C LYS A 611 -21.46 0.21 -27.18
N ASN A 612 -22.18 1.10 -27.85
CA ASN A 612 -21.66 2.07 -28.80
C ASN A 612 -21.86 3.49 -28.27
N GLY A 613 -20.98 4.41 -28.65
CA GLY A 613 -21.18 5.83 -28.36
C GLY A 613 -22.34 6.41 -29.19
N MET A 614 -22.98 7.46 -28.68
CA MET A 614 -23.92 8.25 -29.47
C MET A 614 -23.17 8.97 -30.59
N THR A 615 -23.77 9.05 -31.78
CA THR A 615 -23.12 9.65 -32.97
C THR A 615 -23.43 11.14 -33.12
N ALA A 616 -24.53 11.62 -32.55
CA ALA A 616 -24.92 13.03 -32.58
C ALA A 616 -25.77 13.39 -31.35
N PRO A 617 -25.86 14.69 -31.01
CA PRO A 617 -26.86 15.16 -30.06
C PRO A 617 -28.28 14.88 -30.57
N ALA A 618 -29.21 14.57 -29.68
CA ALA A 618 -30.58 14.20 -30.05
C ALA A 618 -31.62 15.15 -29.43
N VAL A 619 -32.60 15.57 -30.24
CA VAL A 619 -33.71 16.47 -29.86
C VAL A 619 -35.08 15.75 -29.92
N GLY A 620 -35.11 14.53 -30.47
CA GLY A 620 -36.29 13.67 -30.54
C GLY A 620 -35.93 12.21 -30.25
N PRO A 621 -36.84 11.25 -30.49
CA PRO A 621 -36.57 9.84 -30.22
C PRO A 621 -35.33 9.32 -30.94
N PHE A 622 -34.49 8.57 -30.22
CA PHE A 622 -33.29 7.94 -30.76
C PHE A 622 -33.05 6.59 -30.10
N THR A 623 -32.39 5.69 -30.83
CA THR A 623 -32.08 4.34 -30.35
C THR A 623 -30.63 4.27 -29.89
N VAL A 624 -30.40 3.59 -28.78
CA VAL A 624 -29.05 3.28 -28.28
C VAL A 624 -28.89 1.77 -28.09
N ASP A 625 -27.69 1.29 -28.41
CA ASP A 625 -27.29 -0.09 -28.18
C ASP A 625 -26.74 -0.24 -26.77
N LEU A 626 -27.26 -1.22 -26.03
CA LEU A 626 -26.73 -1.59 -24.73
C LEU A 626 -25.89 -2.86 -24.83
N VAL A 627 -24.95 -3.04 -23.90
CA VAL A 627 -24.16 -4.30 -23.81
C VAL A 627 -25.10 -5.49 -23.57
N ASP A 628 -26.09 -5.31 -22.69
CA ASP A 628 -27.12 -6.31 -22.39
C ASP A 628 -28.38 -5.62 -21.82
N VAL A 629 -29.46 -5.57 -22.61
CA VAL A 629 -30.74 -4.98 -22.17
C VAL A 629 -31.39 -5.84 -21.10
N LYS A 630 -31.30 -7.17 -21.19
CA LYS A 630 -31.94 -8.07 -20.20
C LYS A 630 -31.30 -7.90 -18.83
N ALA A 631 -29.97 -7.79 -18.78
CA ALA A 631 -29.24 -7.49 -17.55
C ALA A 631 -29.65 -6.13 -16.97
N SER A 632 -29.86 -5.11 -17.81
CA SER A 632 -30.25 -3.77 -17.37
C SER A 632 -31.63 -3.69 -16.70
N ARG A 633 -32.54 -4.60 -17.07
CA ARG A 633 -33.96 -4.61 -16.67
C ARG A 633 -34.74 -3.34 -17.03
N LEU A 634 -34.21 -2.51 -17.94
CA LEU A 634 -34.88 -1.32 -18.47
C LEU A 634 -36.11 -1.73 -19.31
N ARG A 635 -37.18 -0.93 -19.24
CA ARG A 635 -38.47 -1.19 -19.88
C ARG A 635 -39.06 0.10 -20.44
N THR A 636 -40.03 -0.03 -21.34
CA THR A 636 -40.91 1.08 -21.74
C THR A 636 -41.47 1.80 -20.51
N ASP A 637 -41.60 3.12 -20.61
CA ASP A 637 -42.03 4.05 -19.56
C ASP A 637 -41.03 4.31 -18.42
N ASP A 638 -39.87 3.65 -18.40
CA ASP A 638 -38.80 4.04 -17.47
C ASP A 638 -38.30 5.47 -17.80
N ILE A 639 -38.15 6.29 -16.75
CA ILE A 639 -37.55 7.64 -16.83
C ILE A 639 -36.06 7.51 -16.55
N VAL A 640 -35.26 7.98 -17.49
CA VAL A 640 -33.82 7.72 -17.53
C VAL A 640 -32.99 8.97 -17.81
N MET A 641 -31.72 8.95 -17.42
CA MET A 641 -30.72 9.93 -17.86
C MET A 641 -29.43 9.21 -18.27
N PHE A 642 -28.61 9.87 -19.07
CA PHE A 642 -27.28 9.40 -19.44
C PHE A 642 -26.22 9.99 -18.51
N ARG A 643 -25.20 9.21 -18.17
CA ARG A 643 -24.03 9.69 -17.43
C ARG A 643 -22.74 9.08 -17.96
N ARG A 644 -21.67 9.87 -18.00
CA ARG A 644 -20.32 9.39 -18.30
C ARG A 644 -19.75 8.56 -17.14
N ARG A 645 -18.66 7.84 -17.42
CA ARG A 645 -17.87 7.05 -16.47
C ARG A 645 -16.38 7.40 -16.63
N PRO A 646 -15.55 7.19 -15.58
CA PRO A 646 -15.88 6.65 -14.25
C PRO A 646 -16.63 7.66 -13.36
N LEU A 647 -17.30 7.16 -12.31
CA LEU A 647 -18.10 7.98 -11.37
C LEU A 647 -17.36 9.19 -10.79
N ALA A 648 -16.08 9.02 -10.42
CA ALA A 648 -15.30 10.07 -9.76
C ALA A 648 -15.03 11.30 -10.63
N THR A 649 -15.03 11.14 -11.96
CA THR A 649 -14.78 12.21 -12.94
C THR A 649 -15.98 12.42 -13.87
N ALA A 650 -17.13 11.83 -13.53
CA ALA A 650 -18.34 11.99 -14.31
C ALA A 650 -18.84 13.43 -14.16
N GLY A 651 -19.08 14.10 -15.29
CA GLY A 651 -19.82 15.35 -15.31
C GLY A 651 -21.30 15.15 -14.94
N PRO A 652 -22.10 16.24 -14.96
CA PRO A 652 -23.52 16.14 -14.70
C PRO A 652 -24.20 15.17 -15.68
N PRO A 653 -25.25 14.45 -15.25
CA PRO A 653 -26.04 13.62 -16.14
C PRO A 653 -26.80 14.47 -17.19
N SER A 654 -27.27 13.83 -18.27
CA SER A 654 -28.12 14.48 -19.28
C SER A 654 -29.45 14.95 -18.69
N SER A 655 -30.22 15.75 -19.42
CA SER A 655 -31.65 15.94 -19.12
C SER A 655 -32.42 14.62 -19.10
N ILE A 656 -33.59 14.62 -18.43
CA ILE A 656 -34.42 13.42 -18.32
C ILE A 656 -34.99 13.00 -19.68
N CYS A 657 -35.01 11.69 -19.90
CA CYS A 657 -35.56 11.01 -21.06
C CYS A 657 -36.59 9.97 -20.61
N LYS A 658 -37.41 9.52 -21.56
CA LYS A 658 -38.34 8.41 -21.38
C LYS A 658 -37.98 7.27 -22.33
N ILE A 659 -37.98 6.03 -21.87
CA ILE A 659 -37.89 4.87 -22.77
C ILE A 659 -39.26 4.65 -23.42
N ILE A 660 -39.32 4.80 -24.74
CA ILE A 660 -40.56 4.57 -25.51
C ILE A 660 -40.63 3.16 -26.10
N ALA A 661 -39.49 2.50 -26.28
CA ALA A 661 -39.41 1.10 -26.67
C ALA A 661 -38.13 0.44 -26.13
N ALA A 662 -38.22 -0.85 -25.79
CA ALA A 662 -37.07 -1.67 -25.44
C ALA A 662 -37.14 -3.00 -26.19
N ASP A 663 -36.06 -3.35 -26.88
CA ASP A 663 -35.91 -4.63 -27.58
C ASP A 663 -34.79 -5.46 -26.93
N PRO A 664 -35.15 -6.42 -26.07
CA PRO A 664 -34.19 -7.30 -25.41
C PRO A 664 -33.50 -8.31 -26.34
N ALA A 665 -34.01 -8.55 -27.56
CA ALA A 665 -33.39 -9.45 -28.52
C ALA A 665 -32.30 -8.72 -29.31
N ALA A 666 -32.56 -7.47 -29.71
CA ALA A 666 -31.58 -6.61 -30.38
C ALA A 666 -30.59 -5.93 -29.41
N ASN A 667 -30.85 -5.99 -28.10
CA ASN A 667 -30.14 -5.21 -27.07
C ASN A 667 -30.21 -3.69 -27.32
N THR A 668 -31.34 -3.20 -27.79
CA THR A 668 -31.55 -1.78 -28.07
C THR A 668 -32.66 -1.18 -27.22
N VAL A 669 -32.53 0.10 -26.89
CA VAL A 669 -33.62 0.90 -26.30
C VAL A 669 -33.80 2.19 -27.07
N THR A 670 -35.05 2.55 -27.34
CA THR A 670 -35.41 3.83 -27.94
C THR A 670 -35.84 4.78 -26.83
N VAL A 671 -35.13 5.89 -26.74
CA VAL A 671 -35.30 6.93 -25.73
C VAL A 671 -35.79 8.22 -26.37
N GLU A 672 -36.66 8.94 -25.67
CA GLU A 672 -37.18 10.24 -26.08
C GLU A 672 -36.76 11.29 -25.04
N PRO A 673 -36.02 12.35 -25.44
CA PRO A 673 -35.76 13.49 -24.57
C PRO A 673 -37.07 14.16 -24.18
N LEU A 674 -37.27 14.44 -22.89
CA LEU A 674 -38.46 15.14 -22.43
C LEU A 674 -38.25 16.65 -22.44
N PHE A 675 -39.35 17.40 -22.49
CA PHE A 675 -39.37 18.87 -22.43
C PHE A 675 -38.55 19.57 -23.53
N GLY A 676 -38.38 18.93 -24.69
CA GLY A 676 -37.59 19.46 -25.80
C GLY A 676 -36.10 19.56 -25.52
N ALA A 677 -35.60 18.84 -24.51
CA ALA A 677 -34.18 18.87 -24.17
C ALA A 677 -33.32 18.27 -25.28
N THR A 678 -32.15 18.87 -25.51
CA THR A 678 -31.11 18.27 -26.35
C THR A 678 -30.20 17.40 -25.50
N ILE A 679 -30.02 16.14 -25.87
CA ILE A 679 -29.12 15.22 -25.19
C ILE A 679 -27.74 15.29 -25.83
N ALA A 680 -26.72 15.56 -25.02
CA ALA A 680 -25.32 15.60 -25.47
C ALA A 680 -24.81 14.22 -25.91
N ILE A 681 -23.63 14.18 -26.54
CA ILE A 681 -22.98 12.92 -26.92
C ILE A 681 -22.38 12.23 -25.69
N PHE A 682 -22.72 10.95 -25.53
CA PHE A 682 -22.14 10.04 -24.55
C PHE A 682 -21.34 8.93 -25.26
N PRO A 683 -20.05 8.73 -24.90
CA PRO A 683 -19.23 7.69 -25.51
C PRO A 683 -19.66 6.28 -25.08
N ALA A 684 -19.14 5.26 -25.77
CA ALA A 684 -19.28 3.86 -25.36
C ALA A 684 -18.81 3.67 -23.90
N GLY A 685 -19.47 2.76 -23.19
CA GLY A 685 -19.23 2.53 -21.76
C GLY A 685 -19.90 3.52 -20.82
N SER A 686 -20.50 4.62 -21.33
CA SER A 686 -21.42 5.48 -20.57
C SER A 686 -22.67 4.69 -20.15
N ILE A 687 -23.45 5.22 -19.21
CA ILE A 687 -24.57 4.51 -18.62
C ILE A 687 -25.90 5.23 -18.83
N LEU A 688 -26.94 4.43 -19.08
CA LEU A 688 -28.33 4.84 -19.12
C LEU A 688 -28.99 4.41 -17.80
N LEU A 689 -29.43 5.37 -16.99
CA LEU A 689 -29.78 5.16 -15.59
C LEU A 689 -31.26 5.44 -15.35
N ALA A 690 -32.00 4.49 -14.78
CA ALA A 690 -33.32 4.75 -14.21
C ALA A 690 -33.20 5.00 -12.70
N TYR A 691 -33.54 6.20 -12.25
CA TYR A 691 -33.41 6.58 -10.85
C TYR A 691 -34.60 6.14 -10.00
N VAL A 692 -34.34 6.02 -8.70
CA VAL A 692 -35.39 6.00 -7.69
C VAL A 692 -35.85 7.44 -7.47
N ARG A 693 -37.17 7.65 -7.48
CA ARG A 693 -37.80 8.96 -7.33
C ARG A 693 -38.99 8.87 -6.39
N LYS A 694 -39.40 10.03 -5.87
CA LYS A 694 -40.68 10.18 -5.17
C LYS A 694 -41.85 9.77 -6.09
N PRO A 695 -43.03 9.46 -5.54
CA PRO A 695 -44.21 9.20 -6.35
C PRO A 695 -44.45 10.32 -7.36
N ASP A 696 -44.72 9.94 -8.61
CA ASP A 696 -44.97 10.89 -9.69
C ASP A 696 -46.33 11.57 -9.46
N PRO A 697 -46.38 12.92 -9.37
CA PRO A 697 -47.65 13.64 -9.18
C PRO A 697 -48.64 13.38 -10.32
N ASP A 698 -48.16 13.30 -11.56
CA ASP A 698 -48.95 12.95 -12.73
C ASP A 698 -48.02 12.42 -13.84
N PHE A 699 -47.81 11.11 -13.86
CA PHE A 699 -46.95 10.45 -14.85
C PHE A 699 -47.40 10.68 -16.29
N LYS A 700 -48.72 10.74 -16.55
CA LYS A 700 -49.26 10.90 -17.91
C LYS A 700 -49.03 12.32 -18.44
N ALA A 701 -49.05 13.31 -17.56
CA ALA A 701 -48.72 14.70 -17.91
C ALA A 701 -47.21 15.02 -17.83
N ASN A 702 -46.33 14.00 -17.78
CA ASN A 702 -44.89 14.16 -17.61
C ASN A 702 -44.50 14.98 -16.36
N LYS A 703 -45.27 14.88 -15.27
CA LYS A 703 -44.95 15.48 -13.97
C LYS A 703 -44.39 14.40 -13.07
N PHE A 704 -43.07 14.38 -12.92
CA PHE A 704 -42.34 13.35 -12.16
C PHE A 704 -42.02 13.80 -10.74
N GLY A 705 -41.89 12.82 -9.84
CA GLY A 705 -41.41 13.05 -8.49
C GLY A 705 -39.92 13.41 -8.47
N GLY A 706 -39.50 14.12 -7.43
CA GLY A 706 -38.08 14.45 -7.23
C GLY A 706 -37.21 13.21 -7.09
N LEU A 707 -35.98 13.28 -7.61
CA LEU A 707 -34.99 12.21 -7.48
C LEU A 707 -34.63 11.98 -6.01
N LEU A 708 -34.42 10.72 -5.63
CA LEU A 708 -33.93 10.37 -4.30
C LEU A 708 -32.43 10.13 -4.35
N THR A 709 -31.72 10.77 -3.42
CA THR A 709 -30.25 10.70 -3.28
C THR A 709 -29.83 9.64 -2.27
N LEU A 710 -28.53 9.31 -2.28
CA LEU A 710 -27.94 8.41 -1.27
C LEU A 710 -27.83 9.07 0.10
N ALA A 711 -27.48 10.36 0.16
CA ALA A 711 -27.45 11.14 1.39
C ALA A 711 -28.84 11.70 1.73
N ASP A 712 -29.25 11.56 2.99
CA ASP A 712 -30.54 12.07 3.48
C ASP A 712 -30.48 13.61 3.65
N PRO A 713 -31.47 14.36 3.16
CA PRO A 713 -31.49 15.82 3.29
C PRO A 713 -31.37 16.33 4.73
N ASP A 714 -31.92 15.62 5.72
CA ASP A 714 -31.81 16.03 7.13
C ASP A 714 -30.38 15.88 7.65
N VAL A 715 -29.63 14.90 7.13
CA VAL A 715 -28.21 14.71 7.46
C VAL A 715 -27.38 15.81 6.83
N LEU A 716 -27.65 16.17 5.58
CA LEU A 716 -26.99 17.30 4.91
C LEU A 716 -27.30 18.61 5.63
N GLN A 717 -28.58 18.88 5.95
CA GLN A 717 -28.97 20.04 6.73
C GLN A 717 -28.26 20.08 8.08
N ARG A 718 -28.10 18.93 8.74
CA ARG A 718 -27.36 18.87 10.01
C ARG A 718 -25.89 19.27 9.86
N ILE A 719 -25.23 18.85 8.79
CA ILE A 719 -23.84 19.27 8.50
C ILE A 719 -23.83 20.77 8.22
N THR A 720 -24.81 21.30 7.47
CA THR A 720 -24.96 22.75 7.24
C THR A 720 -25.14 23.52 8.56
N ASP A 721 -26.01 23.05 9.46
CA ASP A 721 -26.32 23.74 10.71
C ASP A 721 -25.13 23.76 11.67
N THR A 722 -24.33 22.70 11.66
CA THR A 722 -23.21 22.53 12.60
C THR A 722 -21.87 22.93 12.02
N GLN A 723 -21.76 23.04 10.69
CA GLN A 723 -20.51 23.27 9.96
C GLN A 723 -19.41 22.26 10.34
N ASN A 724 -19.80 21.03 10.69
CA ASN A 724 -18.91 20.01 11.24
C ASN A 724 -19.22 18.62 10.64
N PRO A 725 -18.22 17.71 10.59
CA PRO A 725 -18.47 16.32 10.27
C PRO A 725 -19.34 15.66 11.35
N LEU A 726 -19.96 14.53 11.02
CA LEU A 726 -20.92 13.85 11.89
C LEU A 726 -20.30 13.28 13.17
N ASN A 727 -18.99 13.10 13.21
CA ASN A 727 -18.24 12.55 14.34
C ASN A 727 -17.48 13.60 15.19
N ALA A 728 -17.69 14.89 14.95
CA ALA A 728 -17.14 15.98 15.78
C ALA A 728 -18.11 16.38 16.92
N ASN A 729 -17.58 16.95 18.02
CA ASN A 729 -18.35 17.40 19.20
C ASN A 729 -17.83 18.75 19.76
N PRO A 730 -18.64 19.46 20.60
CA PRO A 730 -20.08 19.36 20.77
C PRO A 730 -20.82 20.56 20.15
N MET A 731 -22.14 20.41 20.09
CA MET A 731 -23.06 21.52 19.84
C MET A 731 -22.87 22.64 20.87
N LYS A 732 -23.13 23.89 20.45
CA LYS A 732 -23.23 25.05 21.34
C LYS A 732 -24.18 24.76 22.50
N GLY A 733 -23.67 24.50 23.71
CA GLY A 733 -24.44 24.32 24.94
C GLY A 733 -24.43 22.93 25.61
N GLU A 734 -23.72 21.92 25.10
CA GLU A 734 -23.49 20.65 25.80
C GLU A 734 -22.10 20.61 26.47
N ALA A 735 -21.98 19.92 27.61
CA ALA A 735 -20.72 19.76 28.32
C ALA A 735 -19.73 18.87 27.55
N ASP A 736 -18.46 19.28 27.55
CA ASP A 736 -17.35 18.64 26.86
C ASP A 736 -17.08 17.26 27.47
N PRO A 737 -17.11 16.17 26.69
CA PRO A 737 -16.61 14.89 27.20
C PRO A 737 -15.09 14.94 27.38
N PRO A 738 -14.52 14.15 28.30
CA PRO A 738 -13.06 14.04 28.43
C PRO A 738 -12.43 13.51 27.12
N ASN A 739 -11.39 14.19 26.62
CA ASN A 739 -10.66 13.95 25.36
C ASN A 739 -11.30 14.50 24.06
N ASP A 740 -12.09 15.58 24.17
CA ASP A 740 -12.67 16.32 23.05
C ASP A 740 -11.86 17.61 22.79
N ASP A 741 -11.37 17.81 21.56
CA ASP A 741 -10.62 19.01 21.18
C ASP A 741 -11.65 19.83 20.40
N HIS A 742 -12.07 20.92 20.98
CA HIS A 742 -13.12 21.75 20.41
C HIS A 742 -12.69 22.35 19.05
N GLY A 743 -13.55 22.21 18.04
CA GLY A 743 -13.41 22.92 16.75
C GLY A 743 -12.33 22.38 15.80
N ARG A 744 -12.09 21.05 15.76
CA ARG A 744 -10.88 20.48 15.15
C ARG A 744 -10.65 20.84 13.68
N ALA A 745 -9.44 21.35 13.42
CA ALA A 745 -8.78 21.35 12.12
C ALA A 745 -7.59 20.37 12.04
N CYS A 746 -6.97 19.97 13.16
CA CYS A 746 -6.21 18.72 13.36
C CYS A 746 -5.74 18.66 14.83
N GLY A 747 -6.45 17.90 15.67
CA GLY A 747 -6.01 17.53 17.01
C GLY A 747 -5.78 16.01 17.08
N ASN A 748 -4.79 15.56 17.86
CA ASN A 748 -4.25 14.19 17.88
C ASN A 748 -5.23 13.15 18.45
N VAL A 749 -6.39 12.96 17.82
CA VAL A 749 -7.39 12.03 18.35
C VAL A 749 -7.52 10.81 17.50
N LYS A 750 -7.14 9.70 18.13
CA LYS A 750 -7.48 8.36 17.69
C LYS A 750 -8.99 8.20 17.77
N LEU A 751 -9.65 8.26 16.62
CA LEU A 751 -11.09 8.06 16.54
C LEU A 751 -11.45 6.58 16.80
N PRO A 752 -12.52 6.30 17.55
CA PRO A 752 -12.98 4.94 17.74
C PRO A 752 -13.44 4.36 16.40
N VAL A 753 -13.25 3.06 16.22
CA VAL A 753 -13.81 2.31 15.09
C VAL A 753 -14.75 1.23 15.64
N PRO A 754 -16.03 1.20 15.23
CA PRO A 754 -16.67 2.11 14.27
C PRO A 754 -16.81 3.54 14.82
N THR A 755 -16.76 4.52 13.92
CA THR A 755 -16.89 5.94 14.26
C THR A 755 -18.35 6.35 14.23
N PHE A 756 -18.95 6.63 15.39
CA PHE A 756 -20.38 6.95 15.47
C PHE A 756 -20.66 8.40 15.02
N ALA A 757 -21.86 8.65 14.47
CA ALA A 757 -22.34 10.01 14.29
C ALA A 757 -22.81 10.58 15.63
N THR A 758 -21.95 11.34 16.29
CA THR A 758 -22.19 11.94 17.62
C THR A 758 -22.80 13.32 17.54
N ASN A 759 -22.63 14.01 16.41
CA ASN A 759 -23.09 15.37 16.19
C ASN A 759 -24.59 15.43 15.82
N PHE A 760 -25.46 14.71 16.54
CA PHE A 760 -26.93 14.86 16.44
C PHE A 760 -27.50 15.22 17.81
N PRO A 761 -28.68 15.85 17.91
CA PRO A 761 -29.33 16.11 19.19
C PRO A 761 -29.38 14.84 20.06
N HIS A 762 -28.99 14.97 21.33
CA HIS A 762 -28.88 13.85 22.29
C HIS A 762 -28.00 12.68 21.81
N ARG A 763 -27.08 12.94 20.87
CA ARG A 763 -26.21 11.95 20.21
C ARG A 763 -26.98 10.82 19.54
N ALA A 764 -28.23 11.10 19.16
CA ALA A 764 -29.14 10.15 18.55
C ALA A 764 -29.27 10.44 17.06
N ALA A 765 -28.41 9.78 16.26
CA ALA A 765 -28.54 9.89 14.81
C ALA A 765 -29.91 9.37 14.33
N PRO A 766 -30.43 9.91 13.22
CA PRO A 766 -31.74 9.54 12.75
C PRO A 766 -31.80 8.06 12.38
N ARG A 767 -32.87 7.37 12.77
CA ARG A 767 -33.13 5.97 12.41
C ARG A 767 -34.21 5.88 11.33
N PRO A 768 -34.11 4.87 10.43
CA PRO A 768 -32.92 4.08 10.09
C PRO A 768 -31.77 4.96 9.51
N PRO A 769 -30.51 4.46 9.47
CA PRO A 769 -30.07 3.07 9.70
C PRO A 769 -30.09 2.65 11.17
N GLY A 770 -30.01 1.34 11.43
CA GLY A 770 -29.99 0.78 12.78
C GLY A 770 -28.78 1.21 13.63
N PHE A 771 -27.67 1.54 12.97
CA PHE A 771 -26.44 2.01 13.60
C PHE A 771 -26.02 3.37 13.04
N SER A 772 -25.68 4.32 13.92
CA SER A 772 -25.36 5.70 13.51
C SER A 772 -24.06 5.83 12.70
N TYR A 773 -23.15 4.84 12.77
CA TYR A 773 -21.96 4.80 11.92
C TYR A 773 -22.25 4.39 10.47
N TRP A 774 -23.48 3.98 10.15
CA TRP A 774 -23.94 3.75 8.78
C TRP A 774 -24.62 4.97 8.16
N THR A 775 -24.88 6.04 8.90
CA THR A 775 -25.43 7.26 8.33
C THR A 775 -24.49 7.79 7.24
N ILE A 776 -25.03 8.14 6.08
CA ILE A 776 -24.24 8.65 4.95
C ILE A 776 -24.11 10.17 5.13
N GLY A 777 -22.88 10.66 5.29
CA GLY A 777 -22.58 12.07 5.52
C GLY A 777 -21.09 12.33 5.38
N LEU A 778 -20.52 13.18 6.25
CA LEU A 778 -19.06 13.39 6.33
C LEU A 778 -18.54 12.84 7.66
N TYR A 779 -17.54 11.98 7.59
CA TYR A 779 -16.78 11.50 8.74
C TYR A 779 -15.31 11.80 8.49
N GLU A 780 -14.58 12.19 9.53
CA GLU A 780 -13.13 12.26 9.49
C GLU A 780 -12.51 10.85 9.39
N ASN A 781 -11.18 10.79 9.38
CA ASN A 781 -10.41 9.54 9.28
C ASN A 781 -10.37 8.90 7.89
N GLY A 782 -10.46 9.69 6.82
CA GLY A 782 -10.43 9.20 5.44
C GLY A 782 -9.02 9.12 4.87
N SER A 783 -8.78 8.12 4.02
CA SER A 783 -7.53 7.97 3.24
C SER A 783 -6.25 8.07 4.10
N GLU A 784 -6.19 7.39 5.24
CA GLU A 784 -5.08 7.38 6.21
C GLU A 784 -4.95 8.59 7.14
N HIS A 785 -5.68 9.68 6.91
CA HIS A 785 -5.52 10.90 7.71
C HIS A 785 -6.62 11.03 8.75
N ASN A 786 -6.24 11.33 10.01
CA ASN A 786 -7.19 11.58 11.09
C ASN A 786 -8.06 12.82 10.85
N CYS A 787 -7.59 13.77 10.03
CA CYS A 787 -8.23 15.06 9.73
C CYS A 787 -7.98 15.46 8.26
N GLY A 788 -8.73 16.46 7.77
CA GLY A 788 -8.51 17.07 6.44
C GLY A 788 -9.01 16.26 5.24
N ILE A 789 -9.23 14.94 5.41
CA ILE A 789 -9.89 14.08 4.42
C ILE A 789 -11.08 13.39 5.07
N TYR A 790 -12.23 13.52 4.41
CA TYR A 790 -13.49 12.94 4.82
C TYR A 790 -13.81 11.66 4.04
N ARG A 791 -14.58 10.80 4.69
CA ARG A 791 -15.17 9.58 4.16
C ARG A 791 -16.69 9.57 4.42
N PRO A 792 -17.48 8.78 3.67
CA PRO A 792 -18.93 8.88 3.67
C PRO A 792 -19.65 8.28 4.87
N THR A 793 -19.01 7.35 5.57
CA THR A 793 -19.61 6.61 6.69
C THR A 793 -18.56 6.36 7.79
N GLY A 794 -19.03 6.07 8.99
CA GLY A 794 -18.19 5.83 10.16
C GLY A 794 -17.50 4.46 10.19
N THR A 795 -17.87 3.55 9.30
CA THR A 795 -17.22 2.25 9.09
C THR A 795 -17.27 1.84 7.63
N CYS A 796 -16.23 1.15 7.17
CA CYS A 796 -16.12 0.54 5.85
C CYS A 796 -15.00 -0.51 5.87
N VAL A 797 -15.10 -1.60 5.08
CA VAL A 797 -13.98 -2.52 4.83
C VAL A 797 -12.71 -1.78 4.40
N MET A 798 -12.86 -0.71 3.62
CA MET A 798 -11.75 0.17 3.19
C MET A 798 -11.04 0.90 4.33
N ASN A 799 -11.67 1.11 5.49
CA ASN A 799 -10.99 1.75 6.62
C ASN A 799 -10.59 0.76 7.70
N ARG A 800 -11.36 -0.31 7.86
CA ARG A 800 -11.07 -1.37 8.82
C ARG A 800 -11.84 -2.62 8.44
N GLN A 801 -11.14 -3.73 8.25
CA GLN A 801 -11.74 -5.01 7.88
C GLN A 801 -12.56 -5.64 9.01
N PHE A 802 -12.11 -5.53 10.26
CA PHE A 802 -12.81 -6.05 11.44
C PHE A 802 -12.42 -5.28 12.71
N PHE A 803 -13.28 -5.34 13.73
CA PHE A 803 -13.02 -4.72 15.03
C PHE A 803 -13.53 -5.61 16.17
N VAL A 804 -12.91 -5.47 17.34
CA VAL A 804 -13.37 -6.14 18.57
C VAL A 804 -14.36 -5.20 19.25
N GLU A 805 -15.61 -5.63 19.39
CA GLU A 805 -16.63 -4.84 20.08
C GLU A 805 -16.26 -4.67 21.56
N PRO A 806 -16.06 -3.43 22.07
CA PRO A 806 -15.51 -3.24 23.41
C PRO A 806 -16.31 -3.89 24.53
N LYS A 807 -17.64 -3.94 24.38
CA LYS A 807 -18.59 -4.49 25.36
C LYS A 807 -18.62 -6.01 25.38
N THR A 808 -18.73 -6.65 24.21
CA THR A 808 -18.90 -8.11 24.11
C THR A 808 -17.59 -8.85 23.91
N LYS A 809 -16.51 -8.12 23.58
CA LYS A 809 -15.23 -8.66 23.10
C LYS A 809 -15.35 -9.55 21.87
N SER A 810 -16.50 -9.57 21.21
CA SER A 810 -16.70 -10.32 19.98
C SER A 810 -16.08 -9.60 18.79
N VAL A 811 -15.51 -10.36 17.86
CA VAL A 811 -15.05 -9.81 16.59
C VAL A 811 -16.26 -9.52 15.71
N LYS A 812 -16.34 -8.29 15.20
CA LYS A 812 -17.30 -7.86 14.19
C LYS A 812 -16.56 -7.61 12.88
N LEU A 813 -17.08 -8.16 11.80
CA LEU A 813 -16.57 -7.93 10.46
C LEU A 813 -17.21 -6.65 9.92
N ALA A 814 -16.41 -5.82 9.25
CA ALA A 814 -16.91 -4.64 8.59
C ALA A 814 -17.56 -5.00 7.24
N ASP A 815 -18.39 -4.08 6.78
CA ASP A 815 -19.00 -4.12 5.46
C ASP A 815 -18.41 -3.01 4.61
N PHE A 816 -18.34 -3.18 3.28
CA PHE A 816 -18.28 -2.00 2.42
C PHE A 816 -19.49 -1.12 2.68
N CYS A 817 -19.26 0.18 2.86
CA CYS A 817 -20.35 1.14 2.97
C CYS A 817 -21.09 1.30 1.64
N ILE A 818 -22.31 1.87 1.66
CA ILE A 818 -23.13 1.92 0.45
C ILE A 818 -22.49 2.76 -0.66
N ILE A 819 -21.73 3.81 -0.30
CA ILE A 819 -20.98 4.63 -1.27
C ILE A 819 -19.89 3.81 -1.96
N CYS A 820 -19.17 2.96 -1.22
CA CYS A 820 -18.19 2.06 -1.81
C CYS A 820 -18.86 1.01 -2.70
N ARG A 821 -19.98 0.41 -2.26
CA ARG A 821 -20.74 -0.56 -3.07
C ARG A 821 -21.23 0.07 -4.38
N TYR A 822 -21.77 1.28 -4.29
CA TYR A 822 -22.25 2.05 -5.43
C TYR A 822 -21.13 2.33 -6.43
N ALA A 823 -20.00 2.90 -5.97
CA ALA A 823 -18.86 3.22 -6.83
C ALA A 823 -18.22 1.96 -7.45
N PHE A 824 -18.13 0.89 -6.68
CA PHE A 824 -17.60 -0.39 -7.12
C PHE A 824 -18.50 -1.00 -8.21
N VAL A 825 -19.81 -1.11 -7.98
CA VAL A 825 -20.76 -1.63 -8.99
C VAL A 825 -20.74 -0.75 -10.23
N ASP A 826 -20.66 0.57 -10.07
CA ASP A 826 -20.50 1.48 -11.18
C ASP A 826 -19.24 1.23 -12.00
N ASN A 827 -18.15 0.81 -11.38
CA ASN A 827 -16.90 0.47 -12.07
C ASN A 827 -16.96 -0.93 -12.71
N ALA A 828 -17.44 -1.92 -11.97
CA ALA A 828 -17.42 -3.32 -12.37
C ALA A 828 -18.52 -3.68 -13.38
N ASP A 829 -19.77 -3.41 -13.02
CA ASP A 829 -20.96 -3.70 -13.84
C ASP A 829 -22.15 -2.83 -13.38
N PRO A 830 -22.39 -1.68 -14.03
CA PRO A 830 -23.48 -0.77 -13.67
C PRO A 830 -24.86 -1.42 -13.69
N THR A 831 -25.08 -2.49 -14.45
CA THR A 831 -26.41 -3.13 -14.55
C THR A 831 -26.91 -3.70 -13.21
N LEU A 832 -26.00 -3.85 -12.24
CA LEU A 832 -26.29 -4.37 -10.90
C LEU A 832 -26.60 -3.29 -9.87
N HIS A 833 -26.74 -2.02 -10.26
CA HIS A 833 -27.14 -0.94 -9.33
C HIS A 833 -28.45 -1.23 -8.59
N GLY A 834 -29.38 -1.97 -9.20
CA GLY A 834 -30.61 -2.42 -8.53
C GLY A 834 -30.36 -3.31 -7.30
N ALA A 835 -29.25 -4.04 -7.24
CA ALA A 835 -28.85 -4.81 -6.06
C ALA A 835 -28.32 -3.89 -4.94
N VAL A 836 -27.57 -2.84 -5.30
CA VAL A 836 -27.12 -1.81 -4.35
C VAL A 836 -28.32 -1.07 -3.75
N GLU A 837 -29.35 -0.77 -4.56
CA GLU A 837 -30.60 -0.19 -4.09
C GLU A 837 -31.39 -1.13 -3.16
N ALA A 838 -31.39 -2.44 -3.42
CA ALA A 838 -31.99 -3.41 -2.51
C ALA A 838 -31.27 -3.43 -1.15
N ASP A 839 -29.94 -3.44 -1.15
CA ASP A 839 -29.12 -3.31 0.07
C ASP A 839 -29.38 -1.98 0.80
N PHE A 840 -29.55 -0.89 0.05
CA PHE A 840 -29.90 0.41 0.61
C PHE A 840 -31.26 0.35 1.33
N ARG A 841 -32.29 -0.24 0.72
CA ARG A 841 -33.61 -0.39 1.38
C ARG A 841 -33.55 -1.26 2.63
N GLU A 842 -32.76 -2.34 2.60
CA GLU A 842 -32.55 -3.21 3.77
C GLU A 842 -31.95 -2.42 4.94
N ARG A 843 -30.93 -1.60 4.69
CA ARG A 843 -30.21 -0.84 5.73
C ARG A 843 -30.93 0.42 6.19
N TYR A 844 -31.55 1.14 5.26
CA TYR A 844 -32.08 2.50 5.46
C TYR A 844 -33.62 2.57 5.43
N GLY A 845 -34.32 1.43 5.34
CA GLY A 845 -35.76 1.27 5.55
C GLY A 845 -36.67 2.30 4.87
N LYS A 846 -37.78 2.67 5.54
CA LYS A 846 -38.79 3.62 5.01
C LYS A 846 -38.29 5.06 4.89
N ARG A 847 -37.27 5.47 5.64
CA ARG A 847 -36.69 6.82 5.52
C ARG A 847 -35.99 6.95 4.18
N GLY A 848 -35.29 5.90 3.76
CA GLY A 848 -34.82 5.75 2.39
C GLY A 848 -35.93 5.73 1.34
N ALA A 849 -37.23 5.61 1.67
CA ALA A 849 -38.29 5.65 0.66
C ALA A 849 -38.90 7.05 0.46
N ARG A 850 -38.50 8.04 1.27
CA ARG A 850 -39.08 9.39 1.29
C ARG A 850 -38.27 10.40 0.51
#